data_AF-A0A2S7YMD0-F1
#
_entry.id   AF-A0A2S7YMD0-F1
#
_cell.length_a   1.000
_cell.length_b   1.000
_cell.length_c   1.000
_cell.angle_alpha   90.00
_cell.angle_beta   90.00
_cell.angle_gamma   90.00
#
_symmetry.space_group_name_H-M   'P 1'
#
loop_
_entity.id
_entity.type
_entity.pdbx_description
1 polymer ?
#
loop_
_entity_poly.entity_id
_entity_poly.type
_entity_poly.pdbx_seq_one_letter_code
_entity_poly.pdbx_strand_id
1 'polypeptide(L)'
;MSSDSGKGGVTFASQDKLPKLPIPELASSCRRYLEALKPLQTAREHADTQQAVDEFLRRDGLELQEKLKSYAQGKTSYIEQFWYDSYLNYDNPVVLNLNPFFLLEDDPTPARNNQVTRAASLVVSALEFIRAVRKEELPPDMVKGTPLCMYQFSRLFGTARVPTEAGCQIEQDPNSKHMVVMCHGQVYWFDVLDDNSDAIMTERDIAVNLQTIIDDAVQTPIQEAAKGAVGVLSTENRKVWSGLRDVLTREPESNNADCLNIVDSALFALCLDYSEPTSVADLCQNMLCGTSEVKNGVQIGTCTNRWYDKLQIIVCKNGSAGINFEHTGVDGHTVLRFASDVYTDTILRFARSINGQAPSLWTSISPDPSKRDPESFGDVNTTPRKLSWDMKPELSIAVRFAETRLADLIEQNEFQCLDFGTYGKNFITSMGFSPDAYVQMAFQAAYYGLYGRVECTYEPAMTKFYLHGRTEAVRPVTDESVNFVQTFWGDNPVDKKLDALKAACQKHVANTRTCAKAQGCDRHMYALYCVWQKYVDGFYSDMSSGESYGTSSPRDALSDSEEPSIVSDGAVQVARPMRGRGDSTGSRSRTSSNQELPLLFADSGWDKLNTTVLSTSNCGNPALRHFGFGPTSAEGFGIGYIIKDESISICVSSKHRQTKRFVDALESYLLEIRRILRLSDRKSSTAKVSRAREAESSRPHQSSTSSRLKNRGRPLIGTEHVKGAHTTPAEAHSHSAVDDSMPASDDDELGGYGFFDAGMLLQALKAREATEARKTEAAAETIEQPKPSERAAVQARRRGDVGKKLRLAE
;
A
#
# COMPACT_ATOMS: atom_id res chain seq x y z
N MET A 1 -33.91 -27.90 -23.96
CA MET A 1 -32.49 -28.33 -24.04
C MET A 1 -31.76 -27.40 -25.00
N SER A 2 -31.02 -26.47 -24.41
CA SER A 2 -29.86 -25.73 -24.95
C SER A 2 -29.43 -24.84 -23.79
N SER A 3 -28.73 -25.42 -22.83
CA SER A 3 -28.13 -24.71 -21.71
C SER A 3 -27.07 -23.76 -22.25
N ASP A 4 -27.32 -22.46 -22.14
CA ASP A 4 -26.34 -21.42 -22.37
C ASP A 4 -25.20 -21.62 -21.36
N SER A 5 -24.08 -22.17 -21.83
CA SER A 5 -22.87 -22.28 -21.03
C SER A 5 -22.31 -20.86 -20.88
N GLY A 6 -22.64 -20.21 -19.75
CA GLY A 6 -22.27 -18.84 -19.45
C GLY A 6 -20.78 -18.58 -19.69
N LYS A 7 -20.47 -17.48 -20.37
CA LYS A 7 -19.11 -16.96 -20.48
C LYS A 7 -18.58 -16.74 -19.06
N GLY A 8 -17.51 -17.42 -18.67
CA GLY A 8 -16.87 -17.23 -17.37
C GLY A 8 -16.42 -15.78 -17.16
N GLY A 9 -16.35 -15.36 -15.90
CA GLY A 9 -15.93 -14.01 -15.51
C GLY A 9 -14.51 -13.67 -15.94
N VAL A 10 -14.24 -12.39 -16.17
CA VAL A 10 -12.93 -11.92 -16.67
C VAL A 10 -11.91 -11.76 -15.55
N THR A 11 -12.33 -11.44 -14.32
CA THR A 11 -11.43 -11.09 -13.20
C THR A 11 -10.40 -12.18 -12.91
N PHE A 12 -10.82 -13.45 -12.86
CA PHE A 12 -9.94 -14.57 -12.54
C PHE A 12 -9.52 -15.40 -13.77
N ALA A 13 -9.85 -14.95 -14.98
CA ALA A 13 -9.67 -15.70 -16.24
C ALA A 13 -8.20 -16.09 -16.57
N SER A 14 -7.24 -15.49 -15.88
CA SER A 14 -5.81 -15.77 -16.04
C SER A 14 -5.21 -16.60 -14.90
N GLN A 15 -5.93 -16.85 -13.79
CA GLN A 15 -5.34 -17.50 -12.60
C GLN A 15 -4.73 -18.87 -12.91
N ASP A 16 -5.45 -19.71 -13.64
CA ASP A 16 -4.97 -21.06 -13.99
C ASP A 16 -3.79 -21.06 -14.97
N LYS A 17 -3.48 -19.91 -15.59
CA LYS A 17 -2.36 -19.74 -16.53
C LYS A 17 -1.10 -19.20 -15.84
N LEU A 18 -1.21 -18.70 -14.62
CA LEU A 18 -0.08 -18.13 -13.89
C LEU A 18 0.88 -19.24 -13.43
N PRO A 19 2.20 -19.06 -13.58
CA PRO A 19 3.16 -20.01 -13.05
C PRO A 19 3.09 -20.04 -11.52
N LYS A 20 3.36 -21.21 -10.92
CA LYS A 20 3.56 -21.30 -9.47
C LYS A 20 4.80 -20.52 -9.05
N LEU A 21 4.78 -19.99 -7.82
CA LEU A 21 5.92 -19.31 -7.24
C LEU A 21 7.13 -20.27 -7.15
N PRO A 22 8.28 -19.96 -7.79
CA PRO A 22 9.42 -20.86 -7.80
C PRO A 22 10.11 -20.90 -6.43
N ILE A 23 10.60 -22.08 -6.05
CA ILE A 23 11.54 -22.22 -4.93
C ILE A 23 12.95 -21.99 -5.49
N PRO A 24 13.70 -20.98 -5.02
CA PRO A 24 15.07 -20.75 -5.49
C PRO A 24 16.03 -21.91 -5.17
N GLU A 25 17.13 -21.98 -5.90
CA GLU A 25 18.23 -22.89 -5.56
C GLU A 25 18.89 -22.48 -4.24
N LEU A 26 19.09 -23.46 -3.34
CA LEU A 26 19.60 -23.25 -1.98
C LEU A 26 20.91 -22.45 -1.97
N ALA A 27 21.90 -22.88 -2.75
CA ALA A 27 23.20 -22.21 -2.85
C ALA A 27 23.09 -20.76 -3.35
N SER A 28 22.09 -20.47 -4.20
CA SER A 28 21.84 -19.12 -4.69
C SER A 28 21.29 -18.22 -3.59
N SER A 29 20.31 -18.70 -2.82
CA SER A 29 19.75 -17.94 -1.69
C SER A 29 20.77 -17.74 -0.57
N CYS A 30 21.58 -18.75 -0.24
CA CYS A 30 22.67 -18.62 0.75
C CYS A 30 23.71 -17.57 0.33
N ARG A 31 24.12 -17.55 -0.94
CA ARG A 31 25.03 -16.52 -1.45
C ARG A 31 24.41 -15.12 -1.37
N ARG A 32 23.14 -14.97 -1.75
CA ARG A 32 22.44 -13.67 -1.65
C ARG A 32 22.24 -13.20 -0.22
N TYR A 33 21.98 -14.13 0.70
CA TYR A 33 21.91 -13.86 2.13
C TYR A 33 23.24 -13.28 2.66
N LEU A 34 24.37 -13.87 2.28
CA LEU A 34 25.70 -13.34 2.59
C LEU A 34 25.95 -11.98 1.93
N GLU A 35 25.60 -11.81 0.65
CA GLU A 35 25.71 -10.52 -0.05
C GLU A 35 24.91 -9.40 0.63
N ALA A 36 23.71 -9.70 1.13
CA ALA A 36 22.86 -8.73 1.84
C ALA A 36 23.39 -8.37 3.24
N LEU A 37 24.06 -9.31 3.92
CA LEU A 37 24.59 -9.12 5.27
C LEU A 37 25.96 -8.45 5.30
N LYS A 38 26.80 -8.69 4.29
CA LYS A 38 28.17 -8.17 4.19
C LYS A 38 28.31 -6.67 4.55
N PRO A 39 27.50 -5.75 3.99
CA PRO A 39 27.61 -4.32 4.33
C PRO A 39 27.11 -3.96 5.74
N LEU A 40 26.39 -4.86 6.41
CA LEU A 40 25.81 -4.67 7.74
C LEU A 40 26.69 -5.27 8.85
N GLN A 41 27.77 -5.97 8.50
CA GLN A 41 28.58 -6.75 9.43
C GLN A 41 30.02 -6.28 9.46
N THR A 42 30.67 -6.48 10.61
CA THR A 42 32.14 -6.41 10.66
C THR A 42 32.75 -7.59 9.91
N ALA A 43 34.02 -7.50 9.52
CA ALA A 43 34.71 -8.59 8.85
C ALA A 43 34.71 -9.91 9.66
N ARG A 44 34.75 -9.80 11.00
CA ARG A 44 34.66 -10.96 11.90
C ARG A 44 33.26 -11.57 11.90
N GLU A 45 32.24 -10.75 12.14
CA GLU A 45 30.83 -11.20 12.11
C GLU A 45 30.51 -11.88 10.77
N HIS A 46 30.97 -11.31 9.67
CA HIS A 46 30.72 -11.87 8.33
C HIS A 46 31.44 -13.20 8.10
N ALA A 47 32.65 -13.37 8.62
CA ALA A 47 33.36 -14.64 8.57
C ALA A 47 32.64 -15.73 9.40
N ASP A 48 32.13 -15.36 10.57
CA ASP A 48 31.33 -16.25 11.42
C ASP A 48 30.02 -16.66 10.69
N THR A 49 29.32 -15.72 10.06
CA THR A 49 28.13 -16.00 9.23
C THR A 49 28.47 -16.90 8.03
N GLN A 50 29.60 -16.65 7.33
CA GLN A 50 30.03 -17.50 6.21
C GLN A 50 30.23 -18.95 6.67
N GLN A 51 30.89 -19.15 7.82
CA GLN A 51 31.07 -20.47 8.39
C GLN A 51 29.73 -21.13 8.75
N ALA A 52 28.78 -20.38 9.32
CA ALA A 52 27.44 -20.88 9.63
C ALA A 52 26.67 -21.30 8.37
N VAL A 53 26.77 -20.51 7.29
CA VAL A 53 26.16 -20.82 5.99
C VAL A 53 26.81 -22.05 5.34
N ASP A 54 28.14 -22.17 5.39
CA ASP A 54 28.86 -23.31 4.83
C ASP A 54 28.49 -24.62 5.56
N GLU A 55 28.38 -24.58 6.90
CA GLU A 55 27.94 -25.73 7.69
C GLU A 55 26.47 -26.06 7.41
N PHE A 56 25.59 -25.05 7.27
CA PHE A 56 24.19 -25.25 6.90
C PHE A 56 24.06 -25.93 5.54
N LEU A 57 24.80 -25.49 4.52
CA LEU A 57 24.81 -26.11 3.19
C LEU A 57 25.29 -27.57 3.24
N ARG A 58 26.21 -27.90 4.16
CA ARG A 58 26.78 -29.25 4.31
C ARG A 58 25.88 -30.20 5.10
N ARG A 59 25.07 -29.69 6.03
CA ARG A 59 24.28 -30.50 6.97
C ARG A 59 22.79 -30.36 6.76
N ASP A 60 22.18 -29.30 7.28
CA ASP A 60 20.73 -29.21 7.44
C ASP A 60 20.03 -28.69 6.18
N GLY A 61 20.70 -27.82 5.42
CA GLY A 61 20.11 -27.06 4.33
C GLY A 61 19.58 -27.92 3.18
N LEU A 62 20.31 -28.96 2.77
CA LEU A 62 19.87 -29.86 1.70
C LEU A 62 18.61 -30.66 2.11
N GLU A 63 18.57 -31.12 3.36
CA GLU A 63 17.40 -31.84 3.87
C GLU A 63 16.19 -30.92 3.98
N LEU A 64 16.37 -29.71 4.51
CA LEU A 64 15.30 -28.71 4.62
C LEU A 64 14.81 -28.26 3.23
N GLN A 65 15.69 -28.14 2.23
CA GLN A 65 15.34 -27.83 0.85
C GLN A 65 14.40 -28.90 0.27
N GLU A 66 14.74 -30.19 0.43
CA GLU A 66 13.90 -31.28 -0.07
C GLU A 66 12.58 -31.37 0.70
N LYS A 67 12.59 -31.18 2.03
CA LYS A 67 11.35 -31.08 2.82
C LYS A 67 10.47 -29.92 2.37
N LEU A 68 11.04 -28.76 2.03
CA LEU A 68 10.28 -27.62 1.51
C LEU A 68 9.67 -27.94 0.14
N LYS A 69 10.43 -28.57 -0.77
CA LYS A 69 9.92 -29.02 -2.07
C LYS A 69 8.78 -30.02 -1.89
N SER A 70 8.91 -30.99 -0.98
CA SER A 70 7.85 -31.93 -0.63
C SER A 70 6.62 -31.22 -0.04
N TYR A 71 6.82 -30.28 0.89
CA TYR A 71 5.73 -29.46 1.45
C TYR A 71 4.97 -28.66 0.38
N ALA A 72 5.68 -28.17 -0.64
CA ALA A 72 5.10 -27.40 -1.73
C ALA A 72 4.28 -28.25 -2.72
N GLN A 73 4.44 -29.58 -2.73
CA GLN A 73 3.62 -30.46 -3.55
C GLN A 73 2.14 -30.32 -3.15
N GLY A 74 1.26 -30.15 -4.13
CA GLY A 74 -0.17 -29.93 -3.91
C GLY A 74 -0.57 -28.51 -3.48
N LYS A 75 0.38 -27.61 -3.16
CA LYS A 75 0.08 -26.21 -2.83
C LYS A 75 0.16 -25.29 -4.06
N THR A 76 -0.55 -24.16 -4.01
CA THR A 76 -0.49 -23.08 -5.02
C THR A 76 0.82 -22.30 -4.92
N SER A 77 1.26 -22.02 -3.69
CA SER A 77 2.50 -21.33 -3.35
C SER A 77 3.18 -22.01 -2.15
N TYR A 78 4.52 -22.10 -2.17
CA TYR A 78 5.27 -22.72 -1.08
C TYR A 78 5.30 -21.86 0.20
N ILE A 79 5.11 -20.55 0.07
CA ILE A 79 5.30 -19.58 1.15
C ILE A 79 3.99 -19.01 1.68
N GLU A 80 2.91 -19.03 0.90
CA GLU A 80 1.67 -18.31 1.24
C GLU A 80 1.17 -18.65 2.65
N GLN A 81 1.02 -19.93 2.99
CA GLN A 81 0.57 -20.32 4.33
C GLN A 81 1.54 -19.88 5.43
N PHE A 82 2.86 -20.08 5.24
CA PHE A 82 3.85 -19.64 6.24
C PHE A 82 3.85 -18.12 6.44
N TRP A 83 3.55 -17.37 5.38
CA TRP A 83 3.43 -15.92 5.42
C TRP A 83 2.12 -15.48 6.08
N TYR A 84 1.01 -16.21 5.88
CA TYR A 84 -0.20 -16.00 6.67
C TYR A 84 0.04 -16.26 8.16
N ASP A 85 0.66 -17.40 8.48
CA ASP A 85 0.97 -17.80 9.86
C ASP A 85 1.86 -16.75 10.55
N SER A 86 2.78 -16.11 9.82
CA SER A 86 3.66 -15.06 10.38
C SER A 86 2.89 -13.84 10.90
N TYR A 87 1.82 -13.45 10.21
CA TYR A 87 0.94 -12.36 10.65
C TYR A 87 -0.05 -12.83 11.70
N LEU A 88 -0.64 -14.02 11.54
CA LEU A 88 -1.71 -14.52 12.41
C LEU A 88 -1.23 -14.92 13.80
N ASN A 89 0.01 -15.42 13.90
CA ASN A 89 0.67 -15.77 15.16
C ASN A 89 1.40 -14.58 15.81
N TYR A 90 1.30 -13.39 15.20
CA TYR A 90 1.82 -12.17 15.78
C TYR A 90 0.87 -11.65 16.86
N ASP A 91 1.31 -11.73 18.11
CA ASP A 91 0.48 -11.39 19.28
C ASP A 91 0.30 -9.87 19.51
N ASN A 92 1.16 -9.04 18.92
CA ASN A 92 1.09 -7.59 19.11
C ASN A 92 -0.18 -6.98 18.47
N PRO A 93 -0.62 -5.80 18.95
CA PRO A 93 -1.67 -5.03 18.31
C PRO A 93 -1.45 -4.84 16.81
N VAL A 94 -2.52 -4.97 16.01
CA VAL A 94 -2.44 -4.74 14.57
C VAL A 94 -2.30 -3.24 14.24
N VAL A 95 -2.87 -2.36 15.07
CA VAL A 95 -2.68 -0.91 14.96
C VAL A 95 -1.21 -0.56 15.14
N LEU A 96 -0.69 0.32 14.30
CA LEU A 96 0.72 0.77 14.22
C LEU A 96 1.74 -0.32 13.86
N ASN A 97 1.59 -1.57 14.31
CA ASN A 97 2.58 -2.62 14.03
C ASN A 97 2.32 -3.38 12.72
N LEU A 98 1.09 -3.36 12.20
CA LEU A 98 0.71 -4.13 11.01
C LEU A 98 -0.08 -3.32 9.98
N ASN A 99 -1.22 -2.74 10.37
CA ASN A 99 -2.11 -2.09 9.43
C ASN A 99 -1.45 -0.83 8.85
N PRO A 100 -1.32 -0.70 7.52
CA PRO A 100 -0.98 0.57 6.89
C PRO A 100 -2.24 1.44 6.65
N PHE A 101 -2.02 2.63 6.11
CA PHE A 101 -3.10 3.49 5.62
C PHE A 101 -2.78 4.14 4.27
N PHE A 102 -3.82 4.46 3.51
CA PHE A 102 -3.81 5.38 2.39
C PHE A 102 -4.53 6.68 2.75
N LEU A 103 -3.93 7.83 2.45
CA LEU A 103 -4.59 9.13 2.48
C LEU A 103 -5.00 9.49 1.05
N LEU A 104 -6.31 9.62 0.82
CA LEU A 104 -6.86 9.91 -0.50
C LEU A 104 -6.66 11.38 -0.86
N GLU A 105 -6.50 11.68 -2.14
CA GLU A 105 -6.61 13.06 -2.64
C GLU A 105 -8.04 13.60 -2.41
N ASP A 106 -8.13 14.92 -2.21
CA ASP A 106 -9.40 15.61 -2.07
C ASP A 106 -10.18 15.62 -3.38
N ASP A 107 -11.52 15.71 -3.29
CA ASP A 107 -12.33 15.89 -4.49
C ASP A 107 -11.95 17.22 -5.14
N PRO A 108 -11.70 17.27 -6.46
CA PRO A 108 -11.39 18.51 -7.18
C PRO A 108 -12.47 19.59 -7.03
N THR A 109 -13.68 19.22 -6.62
CA THR A 109 -14.81 20.11 -6.35
C THR A 109 -14.94 20.36 -4.84
N PRO A 110 -14.55 21.54 -4.31
CA PRO A 110 -14.51 21.80 -2.87
C PRO A 110 -15.84 21.56 -2.13
N ALA A 111 -16.98 21.86 -2.77
CA ALA A 111 -18.31 21.62 -2.20
C ALA A 111 -18.62 20.14 -1.93
N ARG A 112 -17.90 19.21 -2.59
CA ARG A 112 -18.03 17.77 -2.39
C ARG A 112 -17.15 17.25 -1.25
N ASN A 113 -16.27 18.07 -0.69
CA ASN A 113 -15.48 17.74 0.50
C ASN A 113 -16.25 18.00 1.81
N ASN A 114 -17.59 18.03 1.78
CA ASN A 114 -18.40 17.89 2.99
C ASN A 114 -18.37 16.42 3.43
N GLN A 115 -18.20 16.14 4.73
CA GLN A 115 -18.07 14.79 5.28
C GLN A 115 -19.15 13.83 4.79
N VAL A 116 -20.44 14.17 4.94
CA VAL A 116 -21.56 13.29 4.60
C VAL A 116 -21.61 13.02 3.11
N THR A 117 -21.51 14.07 2.30
CA THR A 117 -21.51 13.95 0.83
C THR A 117 -20.35 13.10 0.34
N ARG A 118 -19.14 13.34 0.85
CA ARG A 118 -17.93 12.58 0.45
C ARG A 118 -18.02 11.14 0.90
N ALA A 119 -18.45 10.89 2.14
CA ALA A 119 -18.64 9.54 2.67
C ALA A 119 -19.66 8.74 1.85
N ALA A 120 -20.83 9.32 1.56
CA ALA A 120 -21.84 8.67 0.73
C ALA A 120 -21.32 8.36 -0.68
N SER A 121 -20.57 9.29 -1.29
CA SER A 121 -19.95 9.06 -2.59
C SER A 121 -18.92 7.93 -2.56
N LEU A 122 -18.02 7.90 -1.56
CA LEU A 122 -17.03 6.84 -1.40
C LEU A 122 -17.69 5.47 -1.17
N VAL A 123 -18.76 5.42 -0.36
CA VAL A 123 -19.54 4.19 -0.14
C VAL A 123 -20.12 3.68 -1.45
N VAL A 124 -20.83 4.51 -2.22
CA VAL A 124 -21.43 4.07 -3.50
C VAL A 124 -20.36 3.56 -4.47
N SER A 125 -19.23 4.26 -4.60
CA SER A 125 -18.12 3.79 -5.44
C SER A 125 -17.50 2.49 -4.92
N ALA A 126 -17.41 2.29 -3.60
CA ALA A 126 -16.94 1.03 -3.03
C ALA A 126 -17.91 -0.13 -3.32
N LEU A 127 -19.23 0.11 -3.26
CA LEU A 127 -20.25 -0.88 -3.59
C LEU A 127 -20.18 -1.32 -5.06
N GLU A 128 -19.97 -0.38 -5.99
CA GLU A 128 -19.77 -0.72 -7.41
C GLU A 128 -18.49 -1.55 -7.62
N PHE A 129 -17.40 -1.24 -6.91
CA PHE A 129 -16.19 -2.07 -6.94
C PHE A 129 -16.46 -3.49 -6.41
N ILE A 130 -17.12 -3.61 -5.26
CA ILE A 130 -17.50 -4.90 -4.66
C ILE A 130 -18.33 -5.72 -5.63
N ARG A 131 -19.34 -5.10 -6.24
CA ARG A 131 -20.19 -5.72 -7.25
C ARG A 131 -19.37 -6.20 -8.45
N ALA A 132 -18.44 -5.40 -8.96
CA ALA A 132 -17.57 -5.78 -10.07
C ALA A 132 -16.67 -6.98 -9.72
N VAL A 133 -16.18 -7.08 -8.48
CA VAL A 133 -15.43 -8.26 -8.01
C VAL A 133 -16.34 -9.48 -7.92
N ARG A 134 -17.52 -9.37 -7.30
CA ARG A 134 -18.47 -10.48 -7.12
C ARG A 134 -19.02 -11.02 -8.44
N LYS A 135 -19.29 -10.14 -9.41
CA LYS A 135 -19.72 -10.51 -10.76
C LYS A 135 -18.55 -10.91 -11.68
N GLU A 136 -17.33 -10.92 -11.16
CA GLU A 136 -16.09 -11.19 -11.90
C GLU A 136 -15.94 -10.33 -13.17
N GLU A 137 -16.39 -9.08 -13.09
CA GLU A 137 -16.33 -8.07 -14.15
C GLU A 137 -15.14 -7.10 -14.00
N LEU A 138 -14.44 -7.15 -12.86
CA LEU A 138 -13.24 -6.33 -12.64
C LEU A 138 -12.15 -6.74 -13.65
N PRO A 139 -11.61 -5.81 -14.46
CA PRO A 139 -10.57 -6.12 -15.43
C PRO A 139 -9.31 -6.69 -14.75
N PRO A 140 -8.71 -7.79 -15.26
CA PRO A 140 -7.46 -8.33 -14.74
C PRO A 140 -6.35 -7.29 -14.69
N ASP A 141 -5.60 -7.28 -13.60
CA ASP A 141 -4.37 -6.50 -13.50
C ASP A 141 -3.32 -7.06 -14.45
N MET A 142 -2.64 -6.17 -15.18
CA MET A 142 -1.66 -6.51 -16.21
C MET A 142 -0.46 -5.57 -16.12
N VAL A 143 0.75 -6.12 -16.28
CA VAL A 143 1.99 -5.35 -16.42
C VAL A 143 2.63 -5.73 -17.76
N LYS A 144 2.73 -4.76 -18.67
CA LYS A 144 3.25 -4.98 -20.04
C LYS A 144 2.63 -6.19 -20.75
N GLY A 145 1.31 -6.34 -20.60
CA GLY A 145 0.55 -7.45 -21.18
C GLY A 145 0.67 -8.79 -20.44
N THR A 146 1.43 -8.86 -19.34
CA THR A 146 1.52 -10.04 -18.49
C THR A 146 0.48 -9.96 -17.36
N PRO A 147 -0.39 -10.96 -17.19
CA PRO A 147 -1.39 -10.94 -16.13
C PRO A 147 -0.76 -11.07 -14.75
N LEU A 148 -1.39 -10.42 -13.77
CA LEU A 148 -1.09 -10.58 -12.35
C LEU A 148 -2.14 -11.45 -11.66
N CYS A 149 -1.75 -12.03 -10.53
CA CYS A 149 -2.62 -12.81 -9.66
C CYS A 149 -3.69 -11.92 -9.01
N MET A 150 -4.96 -12.25 -9.27
CA MET A 150 -6.12 -11.53 -8.73
C MET A 150 -6.70 -12.16 -7.45
N TYR A 151 -6.16 -13.27 -6.95
CA TYR A 151 -6.76 -14.03 -5.83
C TYR A 151 -7.07 -13.18 -4.59
N GLN A 152 -6.22 -12.21 -4.24
CA GLN A 152 -6.42 -11.35 -3.06
C GLN A 152 -7.68 -10.49 -3.11
N PHE A 153 -8.22 -10.16 -4.29
CA PHE A 153 -9.48 -9.43 -4.41
C PHE A 153 -10.65 -10.22 -3.82
N SER A 154 -10.57 -11.55 -3.84
CA SER A 154 -11.56 -12.41 -3.20
C SER A 154 -11.57 -12.25 -1.68
N ARG A 155 -10.54 -11.68 -1.04
CA ARG A 155 -10.43 -11.54 0.43
C ARG A 155 -10.64 -10.11 0.93
N LEU A 156 -10.98 -9.16 0.06
CA LEU A 156 -10.97 -7.74 0.40
C LEU A 156 -12.18 -7.29 1.22
N PHE A 157 -13.36 -7.87 0.98
CA PHE A 157 -14.64 -7.46 1.57
C PHE A 157 -15.38 -8.61 2.23
N GLY A 158 -16.22 -8.27 3.20
CA GLY A 158 -16.88 -9.27 4.04
C GLY A 158 -15.89 -10.01 4.94
N THR A 159 -14.67 -9.48 5.09
CA THR A 159 -13.53 -10.16 5.71
C THR A 159 -13.15 -9.49 7.01
N ALA A 160 -12.82 -10.28 8.04
CA ALA A 160 -12.27 -9.80 9.31
C ALA A 160 -11.13 -10.70 9.78
N ARG A 161 -10.18 -10.13 10.53
CA ARG A 161 -9.20 -10.90 11.30
C ARG A 161 -9.73 -11.20 12.69
N VAL A 162 -10.15 -12.43 12.92
CA VAL A 162 -10.75 -12.88 14.18
C VAL A 162 -9.70 -13.55 15.05
N PRO A 163 -9.42 -13.08 16.27
CA PRO A 163 -8.55 -13.79 17.22
C PRO A 163 -9.27 -14.99 17.83
N THR A 164 -8.58 -16.13 17.91
CA THR A 164 -9.06 -17.36 18.57
C THR A 164 -7.99 -17.88 19.53
N GLU A 165 -8.34 -18.84 20.41
CA GLU A 165 -7.38 -19.46 21.34
C GLU A 165 -6.17 -20.08 20.62
N ALA A 166 -6.38 -20.61 19.40
CA ALA A 166 -5.35 -21.24 18.58
C ALA A 166 -4.56 -20.26 17.68
N GLY A 167 -4.77 -18.95 17.84
CA GLY A 167 -4.21 -17.91 16.97
C GLY A 167 -5.28 -17.17 16.16
N CYS A 168 -4.90 -16.10 15.47
CA CYS A 168 -5.86 -15.40 14.63
C CYS A 168 -6.24 -16.20 13.38
N GLN A 169 -7.43 -15.96 12.85
CA GLN A 169 -7.90 -16.48 11.57
C GLN A 169 -8.48 -15.35 10.71
N ILE A 170 -8.46 -15.54 9.40
CA ILE A 170 -9.18 -14.66 8.47
C ILE A 170 -10.53 -15.30 8.20
N GLU A 171 -11.59 -14.67 8.69
CA GLU A 171 -12.96 -15.07 8.43
C GLU A 171 -13.56 -14.21 7.32
N GLN A 172 -14.41 -14.82 6.52
CA GLN A 172 -15.03 -14.16 5.39
C GLN A 172 -16.48 -14.58 5.20
N ASP A 173 -17.35 -13.60 5.00
CA ASP A 173 -18.69 -13.77 4.46
C ASP A 173 -18.78 -13.21 3.00
N PRO A 174 -18.71 -14.08 1.98
CA PRO A 174 -18.79 -13.66 0.59
C PRO A 174 -20.18 -13.11 0.20
N ASN A 175 -21.23 -13.43 0.98
CA ASN A 175 -22.62 -13.06 0.70
C ASN A 175 -23.07 -11.83 1.49
N SER A 176 -22.20 -11.24 2.30
CA SER A 176 -22.49 -10.05 3.10
C SER A 176 -23.18 -8.94 2.30
N LYS A 177 -24.22 -8.34 2.88
CA LYS A 177 -25.04 -7.29 2.25
C LYS A 177 -24.94 -5.94 2.96
N HIS A 178 -24.41 -5.91 4.18
CA HIS A 178 -24.38 -4.74 5.03
C HIS A 178 -22.99 -4.13 5.16
N MET A 179 -22.97 -2.88 5.60
CA MET A 179 -21.77 -2.22 6.10
C MET A 179 -21.98 -1.80 7.55
N VAL A 180 -20.89 -1.58 8.26
CA VAL A 180 -20.92 -0.93 9.59
C VAL A 180 -20.41 0.49 9.51
N VAL A 181 -21.02 1.38 10.29
CA VAL A 181 -20.64 2.79 10.41
C VAL A 181 -20.26 3.06 11.86
N MET A 182 -19.07 3.59 12.07
CA MET A 182 -18.57 4.03 13.38
C MET A 182 -18.63 5.55 13.47
N CYS A 183 -19.31 6.05 14.50
CA CYS A 183 -19.40 7.48 14.77
C CYS A 183 -19.36 7.70 16.30
N HIS A 184 -18.42 8.53 16.77
CA HIS A 184 -18.22 8.80 18.21
C HIS A 184 -18.03 7.50 19.04
N GLY A 185 -17.35 6.48 18.49
CA GLY A 185 -17.13 5.19 19.17
C GLY A 185 -18.37 4.29 19.22
N GLN A 186 -19.50 4.74 18.69
CA GLN A 186 -20.76 3.98 18.58
C GLN A 186 -20.83 3.31 17.21
N VAL A 187 -21.42 2.12 17.15
CA VAL A 187 -21.48 1.30 15.93
C VAL A 187 -22.92 1.19 15.43
N TYR A 188 -23.10 1.41 14.14
CA TYR A 188 -24.37 1.30 13.42
C TYR A 188 -24.20 0.36 12.23
N TRP A 189 -25.29 -0.21 11.74
CA TRP A 189 -25.28 -1.02 10.53
C TRP A 189 -26.58 -0.88 9.75
N PHE A 190 -26.53 -1.17 8.45
CA PHE A 190 -27.68 -1.34 7.57
C PHE A 190 -27.24 -2.04 6.29
N ASP A 191 -28.18 -2.69 5.61
CA ASP A 191 -27.97 -3.33 4.32
C ASP A 191 -27.79 -2.30 3.21
N VAL A 192 -26.90 -2.61 2.28
CA VAL A 192 -26.51 -1.75 1.16
C VAL A 192 -26.53 -2.49 -0.18
N LEU A 193 -26.62 -3.82 -0.17
CA LEU A 193 -26.76 -4.68 -1.34
C LEU A 193 -27.93 -5.66 -1.19
N ASP A 194 -28.46 -6.14 -2.32
CA ASP A 194 -29.38 -7.26 -2.38
C ASP A 194 -28.66 -8.60 -2.67
N ASP A 195 -29.43 -9.68 -2.83
CA ASP A 195 -28.92 -11.02 -3.19
C ASP A 195 -28.19 -11.07 -4.55
N ASN A 196 -28.43 -10.11 -5.45
CA ASN A 196 -27.74 -10.01 -6.74
C ASN A 196 -26.49 -9.12 -6.68
N SER A 197 -26.09 -8.69 -5.48
CA SER A 197 -25.04 -7.70 -5.24
C SER A 197 -25.30 -6.37 -5.95
N ASP A 198 -26.55 -6.03 -6.23
CA ASP A 198 -26.95 -4.73 -6.75
C ASP A 198 -27.28 -3.80 -5.56
N ALA A 199 -26.97 -2.52 -5.70
CA ALA A 199 -27.24 -1.52 -4.67
C ALA A 199 -28.75 -1.38 -4.43
N ILE A 200 -29.12 -1.20 -3.16
CA ILE A 200 -30.53 -1.05 -2.74
C ILE A 200 -30.88 0.39 -2.32
N MET A 201 -29.90 1.29 -2.29
CA MET A 201 -30.06 2.69 -1.87
C MET A 201 -29.30 3.62 -2.82
N THR A 202 -29.86 4.81 -3.09
CA THR A 202 -29.15 5.83 -3.86
C THR A 202 -28.10 6.54 -2.99
N GLU A 203 -27.19 7.30 -3.63
CA GLU A 203 -26.22 8.14 -2.90
C GLU A 203 -26.91 9.14 -1.95
N ARG A 204 -28.09 9.65 -2.33
CA ARG A 204 -28.89 10.53 -1.46
C ARG A 204 -29.42 9.78 -0.24
N ASP A 205 -29.92 8.57 -0.43
CA ASP A 205 -30.47 7.78 0.67
C ASP A 205 -29.37 7.40 1.67
N ILE A 206 -28.18 7.02 1.16
CA ILE A 206 -27.00 6.80 2.00
C ILE A 206 -26.62 8.07 2.76
N ALA A 207 -26.58 9.23 2.10
CA ALA A 207 -26.29 10.50 2.77
C ALA A 207 -27.28 10.82 3.91
N VAL A 208 -28.58 10.55 3.72
CA VAL A 208 -29.60 10.70 4.77
C VAL A 208 -29.32 9.74 5.94
N ASN A 209 -28.99 8.48 5.67
CA ASN A 209 -28.62 7.51 6.70
C ASN A 209 -27.39 7.97 7.49
N LEU A 210 -26.34 8.43 6.80
CA LEU A 210 -25.10 8.91 7.44
C LEU A 210 -25.36 10.16 8.29
N GLN A 211 -26.15 11.11 7.81
CA GLN A 211 -26.54 12.28 8.61
C GLN A 211 -27.35 11.87 9.85
N THR A 212 -28.29 10.94 9.70
CA THR A 212 -29.09 10.41 10.82
C THR A 212 -28.20 9.75 11.87
N ILE A 213 -27.18 8.99 11.45
CA ILE A 213 -26.20 8.38 12.36
C ILE A 213 -25.41 9.46 13.11
N ILE A 214 -24.94 10.51 12.43
CA ILE A 214 -24.24 11.62 13.08
C ILE A 214 -25.16 12.29 14.11
N ASP A 215 -26.40 12.60 13.72
CA ASP A 215 -27.38 13.29 14.57
C ASP A 215 -27.79 12.47 15.81
N ASP A 216 -27.84 11.14 15.71
CA ASP A 216 -28.04 10.23 16.86
C ASP A 216 -26.80 10.16 17.73
N ALA A 217 -25.62 9.95 17.12
CA ALA A 217 -24.37 9.74 17.85
C ALA A 217 -24.01 10.92 18.76
N VAL A 218 -24.29 12.16 18.32
CA VAL A 218 -24.03 13.38 19.08
C VAL A 218 -24.98 13.59 20.27
N GLN A 219 -26.11 12.88 20.34
CA GLN A 219 -27.00 12.94 21.51
C GLN A 219 -26.35 12.35 22.75
N THR A 220 -25.43 11.40 22.57
CA THR A 220 -24.65 10.83 23.68
C THR A 220 -23.40 11.68 23.90
N PRO A 221 -23.19 12.26 25.10
CA PRO A 221 -21.97 13.01 25.40
C PRO A 221 -20.73 12.17 25.10
N ILE A 222 -19.72 12.77 24.46
CA ILE A 222 -18.54 12.04 23.96
C ILE A 222 -17.79 11.25 25.05
N GLN A 223 -17.78 11.74 26.30
CA GLN A 223 -17.19 11.04 27.44
C GLN A 223 -17.97 9.79 27.86
N GLU A 224 -19.29 9.78 27.68
CA GLU A 224 -20.12 8.60 27.94
C GLU A 224 -20.04 7.61 26.78
N ALA A 225 -20.02 8.12 25.54
CA ALA A 225 -19.84 7.28 24.35
C ALA A 225 -18.49 6.53 24.38
N ALA A 226 -17.41 7.22 24.80
CA ALA A 226 -16.08 6.63 24.93
C ALA A 226 -16.03 5.41 25.88
N LYS A 227 -16.80 5.41 26.98
CA LYS A 227 -16.86 4.28 27.93
C LYS A 227 -17.45 3.01 27.31
N GLY A 228 -18.26 3.16 26.26
CA GLY A 228 -18.88 2.08 25.50
C GLY A 228 -18.18 1.79 24.16
N ALA A 229 -16.99 2.34 23.91
CA ALA A 229 -16.29 2.20 22.64
C ALA A 229 -15.62 0.83 22.49
N VAL A 230 -16.42 -0.22 22.29
CA VAL A 230 -15.96 -1.62 22.16
C VAL A 230 -14.94 -1.80 21.03
N GLY A 231 -14.97 -0.95 19.99
CA GLY A 231 -13.99 -1.00 18.89
C GLY A 231 -12.53 -0.88 19.34
N VAL A 232 -12.26 -0.20 20.46
CA VAL A 232 -10.91 -0.09 21.04
C VAL A 232 -10.32 -1.45 21.39
N LEU A 233 -11.14 -2.45 21.73
CA LEU A 233 -10.66 -3.79 22.06
C LEU A 233 -9.95 -4.47 20.87
N SER A 234 -10.24 -4.06 19.62
CA SER A 234 -9.50 -4.53 18.44
C SER A 234 -8.02 -4.11 18.40
N THR A 235 -7.62 -3.20 19.29
CA THR A 235 -6.22 -2.74 19.47
C THR A 235 -5.45 -3.53 20.53
N GLU A 236 -6.09 -4.46 21.23
CA GLU A 236 -5.41 -5.24 22.26
C GLU A 236 -4.41 -6.25 21.67
N ASN A 237 -3.55 -6.76 22.56
CA ASN A 237 -2.79 -7.97 22.28
C ASN A 237 -3.74 -9.08 21.81
N ARG A 238 -3.36 -9.85 20.79
CA ARG A 238 -4.28 -10.78 20.11
C ARG A 238 -4.81 -11.88 21.02
N LYS A 239 -4.03 -12.35 22.00
CA LYS A 239 -4.49 -13.32 23.01
C LYS A 239 -5.47 -12.70 24.00
N VAL A 240 -5.20 -11.47 24.44
CA VAL A 240 -6.13 -10.72 25.29
C VAL A 240 -7.43 -10.46 24.54
N TRP A 241 -7.36 -10.03 23.28
CA TRP A 241 -8.54 -9.79 22.45
C TRP A 241 -9.34 -11.07 22.20
N SER A 242 -8.69 -12.22 22.01
CA SER A 242 -9.37 -13.53 21.95
C SER A 242 -10.20 -13.79 23.22
N GLY A 243 -9.59 -13.69 24.40
CA GLY A 243 -10.31 -13.94 25.65
C GLY A 243 -11.46 -12.95 25.89
N LEU A 244 -11.31 -11.70 25.45
CA LEU A 244 -12.39 -10.70 25.52
C LEU A 244 -13.52 -10.99 24.53
N ARG A 245 -13.25 -11.59 23.37
CA ARG A 245 -14.29 -12.09 22.47
C ARG A 245 -15.07 -13.23 23.10
N ASP A 246 -14.42 -14.13 23.85
CA ASP A 246 -15.13 -15.17 24.60
C ASP A 246 -16.04 -14.57 25.68
N VAL A 247 -15.59 -13.50 26.37
CA VAL A 247 -16.44 -12.76 27.32
C VAL A 247 -17.65 -12.11 26.64
N LEU A 248 -17.48 -11.59 25.42
CA LEU A 248 -18.57 -11.04 24.62
C LEU A 248 -19.59 -12.10 24.21
N THR A 249 -19.17 -13.34 23.91
CA THR A 249 -20.03 -14.36 23.29
C THR A 249 -20.52 -15.45 24.25
N ARG A 250 -19.95 -15.57 25.45
CA ARG A 250 -20.24 -16.68 26.39
C ARG A 250 -21.68 -16.74 26.92
N GLU A 251 -22.39 -15.61 27.01
CA GLU A 251 -23.74 -15.58 27.56
C GLU A 251 -24.79 -15.61 26.45
N PRO A 252 -25.59 -16.69 26.33
CA PRO A 252 -26.56 -16.84 25.25
C PRO A 252 -27.70 -15.80 25.27
N GLU A 253 -27.94 -15.17 26.43
CA GLU A 253 -28.99 -14.15 26.59
C GLU A 253 -28.52 -12.75 26.17
N SER A 254 -27.21 -12.55 25.99
CA SER A 254 -26.64 -11.26 25.56
C SER A 254 -26.70 -11.12 24.05
N ASN A 255 -26.93 -9.88 23.59
CA ASN A 255 -26.92 -9.56 22.15
C ASN A 255 -25.51 -9.35 21.57
N ASN A 256 -24.46 -9.42 22.41
CA ASN A 256 -23.09 -9.12 22.02
C ASN A 256 -22.56 -10.04 20.92
N ALA A 257 -22.94 -11.32 20.92
CA ALA A 257 -22.53 -12.28 19.89
C ALA A 257 -23.08 -11.90 18.50
N ASP A 258 -24.35 -11.52 18.41
CA ASP A 258 -24.97 -11.05 17.18
C ASP A 258 -24.33 -9.73 16.72
N CYS A 259 -24.09 -8.80 17.64
CA CYS A 259 -23.41 -7.53 17.34
C CYS A 259 -22.01 -7.78 16.76
N LEU A 260 -21.25 -8.71 17.34
CA LEU A 260 -19.92 -9.06 16.88
C LEU A 260 -19.94 -9.70 15.49
N ASN A 261 -20.87 -10.62 15.25
CA ASN A 261 -21.06 -11.25 13.94
C ASN A 261 -21.42 -10.21 12.87
N ILE A 262 -22.27 -9.23 13.18
CA ILE A 262 -22.59 -8.12 12.27
C ILE A 262 -21.32 -7.34 11.90
N VAL A 263 -20.45 -7.05 12.86
CA VAL A 263 -19.20 -6.32 12.59
C VAL A 263 -18.22 -7.14 11.75
N ASP A 264 -18.02 -8.40 12.09
CA ASP A 264 -17.05 -9.27 11.40
C ASP A 264 -17.46 -9.54 9.95
N SER A 265 -18.74 -9.86 9.71
CA SER A 265 -19.29 -10.16 8.39
C SER A 265 -19.51 -8.94 7.49
N ALA A 266 -19.49 -7.71 8.01
CA ALA A 266 -19.75 -6.51 7.22
C ALA A 266 -18.84 -6.37 5.99
N LEU A 267 -19.31 -5.76 4.90
CA LEU A 267 -18.49 -5.54 3.69
C LEU A 267 -17.19 -4.80 4.01
N PHE A 268 -17.31 -3.70 4.76
CA PHE A 268 -16.23 -2.87 5.29
C PHE A 268 -16.78 -2.00 6.44
N ALA A 269 -15.90 -1.30 7.15
CA ALA A 269 -16.29 -0.28 8.13
C ALA A 269 -16.16 1.13 7.55
N LEU A 270 -17.12 2.01 7.83
CA LEU A 270 -17.04 3.44 7.55
C LEU A 270 -16.88 4.20 8.86
N CYS A 271 -15.78 4.93 9.04
CA CYS A 271 -15.52 5.73 10.23
C CYS A 271 -15.79 7.22 9.94
N LEU A 272 -16.81 7.79 10.60
CA LEU A 272 -17.14 9.21 10.52
C LEU A 272 -16.49 9.94 11.70
N ASP A 273 -15.33 10.55 11.44
CA ASP A 273 -14.53 11.24 12.44
C ASP A 273 -15.00 12.68 12.66
N TYR A 274 -15.11 13.09 13.91
CA TYR A 274 -15.45 14.47 14.30
C TYR A 274 -14.23 15.41 14.31
N SER A 275 -13.02 14.89 14.07
CA SER A 275 -11.79 15.67 14.01
C SER A 275 -11.64 16.39 12.66
N GLU A 276 -10.89 17.50 12.69
CA GLU A 276 -10.52 18.29 11.51
C GLU A 276 -8.99 18.50 11.51
N PRO A 277 -8.17 17.46 11.29
CA PRO A 277 -6.72 17.59 11.37
C PRO A 277 -6.19 18.61 10.35
N THR A 278 -5.30 19.50 10.80
CA THR A 278 -4.87 20.67 10.00
C THR A 278 -3.55 20.46 9.26
N SER A 279 -2.67 19.59 9.77
CA SER A 279 -1.42 19.25 9.09
C SER A 279 -1.50 17.89 8.42
N VAL A 280 -0.65 17.66 7.42
CA VAL A 280 -0.57 16.37 6.72
C VAL A 280 -0.08 15.26 7.65
N ALA A 281 0.81 15.58 8.59
CA ALA A 281 1.28 14.63 9.59
C ALA A 281 0.13 14.19 10.52
N ASP A 282 -0.69 15.14 10.99
CA ASP A 282 -1.86 14.82 11.82
C ASP A 282 -2.90 14.01 11.05
N LEU A 283 -3.10 14.31 9.76
CA LEU A 283 -3.96 13.50 8.88
C LEU A 283 -3.43 12.07 8.75
N CYS A 284 -2.14 11.90 8.46
CA CYS A 284 -1.50 10.60 8.35
C CYS A 284 -1.63 9.78 9.65
N GLN A 285 -1.37 10.42 10.79
CA GLN A 285 -1.57 9.80 12.11
C GLN A 285 -3.03 9.40 12.32
N ASN A 286 -4.00 10.28 12.00
CA ASN A 286 -5.42 10.01 12.16
C ASN A 286 -5.89 8.82 11.33
N MET A 287 -5.39 8.68 10.10
CA MET A 287 -5.71 7.54 9.23
C MET A 287 -5.07 6.23 9.71
N LEU A 288 -3.90 6.28 10.35
CA LEU A 288 -3.24 5.10 10.87
C LEU A 288 -3.80 4.62 12.21
N CYS A 289 -3.94 5.54 13.17
CA CYS A 289 -4.20 5.23 14.58
C CYS A 289 -5.24 6.13 15.27
N GLY A 290 -5.80 7.11 14.56
CA GLY A 290 -6.68 8.12 15.16
C GLY A 290 -5.91 9.17 16.00
N THR A 291 -6.65 10.07 16.62
CA THR A 291 -6.12 11.06 17.57
C THR A 291 -6.22 10.54 18.99
N SER A 292 -5.30 10.99 19.84
CA SER A 292 -5.33 10.82 21.30
C SER A 292 -5.70 12.17 21.91
N GLU A 293 -6.85 12.27 22.57
CA GLU A 293 -7.29 13.44 23.33
C GLU A 293 -7.91 12.98 24.65
N VAL A 294 -7.29 13.30 25.77
CA VAL A 294 -7.80 12.91 27.09
C VAL A 294 -8.46 14.10 27.78
N LYS A 295 -9.75 13.96 28.11
CA LYS A 295 -10.54 14.98 28.82
C LYS A 295 -11.14 14.42 30.10
N ASN A 296 -10.79 15.03 31.24
CA ASN A 296 -11.17 14.55 32.58
C ASN A 296 -10.78 13.08 32.84
N GLY A 297 -9.65 12.63 32.28
CA GLY A 297 -9.16 11.26 32.44
C GLY A 297 -9.87 10.20 31.58
N VAL A 298 -10.67 10.61 30.60
CA VAL A 298 -11.31 9.73 29.60
C VAL A 298 -10.69 10.02 28.23
N GLN A 299 -10.30 8.98 27.50
CA GLN A 299 -9.82 9.10 26.13
C GLN A 299 -11.02 9.36 25.21
N ILE A 300 -11.04 10.53 24.57
CA ILE A 300 -12.11 10.99 23.68
C ILE A 300 -11.60 11.31 22.28
N GLY A 301 -10.39 10.87 21.92
CA GLY A 301 -9.86 11.01 20.57
C GLY A 301 -10.46 10.01 19.59
N THR A 302 -10.25 10.25 18.30
CA THR A 302 -10.82 9.42 17.22
C THR A 302 -10.22 8.02 17.17
N CYS A 303 -9.14 7.74 17.92
CA CYS A 303 -8.60 6.38 18.11
C CYS A 303 -9.64 5.40 18.69
N THR A 304 -10.70 5.92 19.34
CA THR A 304 -11.83 5.13 19.85
C THR A 304 -12.90 4.80 18.79
N ASN A 305 -12.80 5.39 17.60
CA ASN A 305 -13.79 5.30 16.52
C ASN A 305 -13.31 4.40 15.37
N ARG A 306 -12.77 3.21 15.71
CA ARG A 306 -12.09 2.29 14.78
C ARG A 306 -12.38 0.83 15.09
N TRP A 307 -12.27 -0.01 14.06
CA TRP A 307 -12.25 -1.46 14.20
C TRP A 307 -11.12 -2.05 13.34
N TYR A 308 -9.95 -2.27 13.95
CA TYR A 308 -8.71 -2.56 13.21
C TYR A 308 -8.63 -3.96 12.60
N ASP A 309 -9.55 -4.85 12.95
CA ASP A 309 -9.66 -6.18 12.33
C ASP A 309 -10.30 -6.12 10.92
N LYS A 310 -10.71 -4.94 10.43
CA LYS A 310 -11.44 -4.73 9.16
C LYS A 310 -10.69 -3.78 8.20
N LEU A 311 -11.07 -3.84 6.92
CA LEU A 311 -10.89 -2.71 6.00
C LEU A 311 -11.84 -1.58 6.41
N GLN A 312 -11.31 -0.38 6.59
CA GLN A 312 -12.08 0.78 7.03
C GLN A 312 -11.81 2.01 6.15
N ILE A 313 -12.89 2.64 5.70
CA ILE A 313 -12.88 3.95 5.03
C ILE A 313 -13.10 5.00 6.13
N ILE A 314 -12.19 5.95 6.25
CA ILE A 314 -12.22 6.98 7.29
C ILE A 314 -12.51 8.33 6.62
N VAL A 315 -13.48 9.08 7.13
CA VAL A 315 -13.82 10.41 6.61
C VAL A 315 -13.89 11.41 7.78
N CYS A 316 -12.96 12.36 7.79
CA CYS A 316 -12.89 13.44 8.76
C CYS A 316 -14.01 14.46 8.55
N LYS A 317 -14.27 15.28 9.57
CA LYS A 317 -15.34 16.29 9.53
C LYS A 317 -15.12 17.35 8.45
N ASN A 318 -13.86 17.68 8.16
CA ASN A 318 -13.46 18.55 7.05
C ASN A 318 -13.49 17.85 5.67
N GLY A 319 -13.95 16.60 5.61
CA GLY A 319 -14.04 15.78 4.42
C GLY A 319 -12.78 15.03 4.04
N SER A 320 -11.61 15.29 4.65
CA SER A 320 -10.39 14.52 4.34
C SER A 320 -10.62 13.03 4.58
N ALA A 321 -10.22 12.18 3.63
CA ALA A 321 -10.56 10.77 3.64
C ALA A 321 -9.33 9.87 3.49
N GLY A 322 -9.40 8.68 4.06
CA GLY A 322 -8.36 7.67 3.98
C GLY A 322 -8.92 6.26 4.08
N ILE A 323 -8.05 5.28 3.85
CA ILE A 323 -8.35 3.86 3.97
C ILE A 323 -7.31 3.24 4.90
N ASN A 324 -7.74 2.62 5.99
CA ASN A 324 -6.91 1.76 6.83
C ASN A 324 -7.35 0.32 6.61
N PHE A 325 -6.41 -0.63 6.57
CA PHE A 325 -6.76 -2.00 6.26
C PHE A 325 -5.89 -3.01 7.00
N GLU A 326 -6.52 -4.13 7.33
CA GLU A 326 -5.85 -5.30 7.88
C GLU A 326 -4.97 -5.96 6.79
N HIS A 327 -3.68 -6.13 7.08
CA HIS A 327 -2.66 -6.46 6.08
C HIS A 327 -2.40 -7.98 5.91
N THR A 328 -2.98 -8.83 6.76
CA THR A 328 -2.67 -10.28 6.73
C THR A 328 -3.13 -10.93 5.41
N GLY A 329 -4.38 -10.63 5.01
CA GLY A 329 -5.04 -11.24 3.84
C GLY A 329 -4.73 -10.61 2.49
N VAL A 330 -4.24 -9.38 2.47
CA VAL A 330 -4.10 -8.59 1.24
C VAL A 330 -2.80 -7.81 1.26
N ASP A 331 -2.10 -7.74 0.12
CA ASP A 331 -0.96 -6.86 -0.03
C ASP A 331 -1.44 -5.47 -0.51
N GLY A 332 -0.63 -4.44 -0.25
CA GLY A 332 -0.96 -3.04 -0.55
C GLY A 332 -1.37 -2.80 -2.02
N HIS A 333 -0.84 -3.56 -2.98
CA HIS A 333 -1.24 -3.52 -4.40
C HIS A 333 -2.75 -3.68 -4.61
N THR A 334 -3.36 -4.67 -3.95
CA THR A 334 -4.79 -4.96 -4.12
C THR A 334 -5.64 -3.84 -3.55
N VAL A 335 -5.25 -3.30 -2.39
CA VAL A 335 -5.99 -2.20 -1.77
C VAL A 335 -5.74 -0.88 -2.53
N LEU A 336 -4.56 -0.70 -3.11
CA LEU A 336 -4.24 0.44 -3.98
C LEU A 336 -5.14 0.46 -5.22
N ARG A 337 -5.37 -0.70 -5.83
CA ARG A 337 -6.32 -0.84 -6.94
C ARG A 337 -7.74 -0.42 -6.52
N PHE A 338 -8.20 -0.89 -5.37
CA PHE A 338 -9.48 -0.47 -4.81
C PHE A 338 -9.56 1.03 -4.57
N ALA A 339 -8.57 1.62 -3.89
CA ALA A 339 -8.53 3.06 -3.61
C ALA A 339 -8.54 3.91 -4.90
N SER A 340 -7.77 3.49 -5.90
CA SER A 340 -7.65 4.14 -7.20
C SER A 340 -8.97 4.12 -7.98
N ASP A 341 -9.62 2.95 -8.06
CA ASP A 341 -10.86 2.79 -8.81
C ASP A 341 -12.03 3.49 -8.12
N VAL A 342 -12.11 3.44 -6.78
CA VAL A 342 -13.09 4.18 -6.00
C VAL A 342 -12.95 5.69 -6.23
N TYR A 343 -11.73 6.23 -6.09
CA TYR A 343 -11.49 7.65 -6.33
C TYR A 343 -11.84 8.05 -7.77
N THR A 344 -11.38 7.28 -8.76
CA THR A 344 -11.67 7.54 -10.17
C THR A 344 -13.17 7.51 -10.47
N ASP A 345 -13.89 6.54 -9.93
CA ASP A 345 -15.34 6.44 -10.11
C ASP A 345 -16.10 7.61 -9.46
N THR A 346 -15.67 8.13 -8.30
CA THR A 346 -16.31 9.34 -7.71
C THR A 346 -16.22 10.57 -8.62
N ILE A 347 -15.12 10.70 -9.38
CA ILE A 347 -14.92 11.78 -10.36
C ILE A 347 -15.80 11.52 -11.60
N LEU A 348 -15.76 10.30 -12.14
CA LEU A 348 -16.52 9.93 -13.34
C LEU A 348 -18.02 9.99 -13.11
N ARG A 349 -18.53 9.53 -11.96
CA ARG A 349 -19.96 9.64 -11.59
C ARG A 349 -20.42 11.09 -11.55
N PHE A 350 -19.61 11.98 -10.99
CA PHE A 350 -19.92 13.40 -10.99
C PHE A 350 -19.92 13.99 -12.40
N ALA A 351 -18.91 13.68 -13.20
CA ALA A 351 -18.88 14.08 -14.60
C ALA A 351 -20.13 13.59 -15.36
N ARG A 352 -20.60 12.36 -15.11
CA ARG A 352 -21.85 11.81 -15.67
C ARG A 352 -23.08 12.58 -15.22
N SER A 353 -23.14 12.98 -13.95
CA SER A 353 -24.27 13.75 -13.41
C SER A 353 -24.43 15.13 -14.07
N ILE A 354 -23.33 15.72 -14.56
CA ILE A 354 -23.32 17.00 -15.29
C ILE A 354 -23.53 16.76 -16.78
N ASN A 355 -22.77 15.83 -17.34
CA ASN A 355 -22.72 15.51 -18.76
C ASN A 355 -22.88 13.99 -18.92
N GLY A 356 -24.12 13.54 -19.19
CA GLY A 356 -24.51 12.12 -19.24
C GLY A 356 -23.77 11.23 -20.24
N GLN A 357 -22.75 11.75 -20.93
CA GLN A 357 -21.86 11.02 -21.83
C GLN A 357 -20.51 10.62 -21.21
N ALA A 358 -20.22 11.00 -19.96
CA ALA A 358 -18.96 10.59 -19.33
C ALA A 358 -18.88 9.05 -19.18
N PRO A 359 -17.70 8.44 -19.38
CA PRO A 359 -17.56 6.99 -19.38
C PRO A 359 -17.79 6.41 -17.97
N SER A 360 -18.16 5.12 -17.93
CA SER A 360 -18.14 4.29 -16.72
C SER A 360 -16.86 3.49 -16.63
N LEU A 361 -16.33 3.33 -15.42
CA LEU A 361 -15.25 2.38 -15.16
C LEU A 361 -15.75 0.94 -15.20
N TRP A 362 -17.02 0.74 -14.82
CA TRP A 362 -17.65 -0.56 -14.66
C TRP A 362 -18.33 -1.03 -15.95
N THR A 363 -18.17 -2.31 -16.27
CA THR A 363 -18.77 -2.95 -17.45
C THR A 363 -20.28 -2.98 -17.37
N SER A 364 -20.83 -3.37 -16.22
CA SER A 364 -22.23 -3.18 -15.87
C SER A 364 -22.34 -2.30 -14.62
N ILE A 365 -23.48 -1.64 -14.45
CA ILE A 365 -23.79 -0.83 -13.27
C ILE A 365 -24.98 -1.42 -12.54
N SER A 366 -25.08 -1.17 -11.24
CA SER A 366 -26.29 -1.48 -10.51
C SER A 366 -27.49 -0.75 -11.14
N PRO A 367 -28.66 -1.39 -11.29
CA PRO A 367 -29.87 -0.67 -11.68
C PRO A 367 -30.20 0.39 -10.62
N ASP A 368 -30.75 1.53 -11.06
CA ASP A 368 -31.08 2.66 -10.20
C ASP A 368 -32.08 2.25 -9.11
N PRO A 369 -31.69 2.27 -7.81
CA PRO A 369 -32.55 1.81 -6.72
C PRO A 369 -33.88 2.57 -6.65
N SER A 370 -33.89 3.85 -7.04
CA SER A 370 -35.11 4.68 -7.04
C SER A 370 -36.16 4.26 -8.08
N LYS A 371 -35.77 3.42 -9.03
CA LYS A 371 -36.63 2.90 -10.11
C LYS A 371 -36.98 1.42 -9.93
N ARG A 372 -36.47 0.78 -8.89
CA ARG A 372 -36.75 -0.62 -8.57
C ARG A 372 -37.92 -0.71 -7.60
N ASP A 373 -38.65 -1.82 -7.66
CA ASP A 373 -39.67 -2.14 -6.67
C ASP A 373 -38.98 -2.47 -5.33
N PRO A 374 -39.32 -1.81 -4.20
CA PRO A 374 -38.74 -2.13 -2.90
C PRO A 374 -38.87 -3.60 -2.49
N GLU A 375 -39.93 -4.31 -2.92
CA GLU A 375 -40.08 -5.74 -2.65
C GLU A 375 -39.03 -6.59 -3.38
N SER A 376 -38.44 -6.06 -4.47
CA SER A 376 -37.39 -6.74 -5.24
C SER A 376 -36.03 -6.78 -4.54
N PHE A 377 -35.84 -6.02 -3.45
CA PHE A 377 -34.59 -6.02 -2.69
C PHE A 377 -34.44 -7.24 -1.78
N GLY A 378 -35.53 -7.98 -1.54
CA GLY A 378 -35.55 -9.11 -0.60
C GLY A 378 -35.65 -8.67 0.86
N ASP A 379 -35.27 -9.56 1.77
CA ASP A 379 -35.23 -9.27 3.20
C ASP A 379 -33.96 -8.45 3.52
N VAL A 380 -34.12 -7.13 3.53
CA VAL A 380 -33.04 -6.16 3.76
C VAL A 380 -33.45 -5.08 4.76
N ASN A 381 -32.48 -4.58 5.51
CA ASN A 381 -32.63 -3.61 6.57
C ASN A 381 -32.00 -2.27 6.18
N THR A 382 -32.79 -1.39 5.57
CA THR A 382 -32.30 -0.11 5.01
C THR A 382 -32.23 1.02 6.05
N THR A 383 -32.83 0.84 7.22
CA THR A 383 -32.81 1.84 8.30
C THR A 383 -31.57 1.62 9.18
N PRO A 384 -30.75 2.65 9.44
CA PRO A 384 -29.59 2.50 10.32
C PRO A 384 -29.99 1.98 11.70
N ARG A 385 -29.33 0.90 12.13
CA ARG A 385 -29.52 0.29 13.45
C ARG A 385 -28.28 0.41 14.28
N LYS A 386 -28.43 0.99 15.46
CA LYS A 386 -27.38 1.09 16.47
C LYS A 386 -27.16 -0.28 17.13
N LEU A 387 -25.92 -0.75 17.13
CA LEU A 387 -25.52 -1.90 17.94
C LEU A 387 -25.44 -1.46 19.40
N SER A 388 -26.18 -2.16 20.26
CA SER A 388 -26.18 -1.93 21.70
C SER A 388 -25.36 -3.05 22.33
N TRP A 389 -24.31 -2.71 23.08
CA TRP A 389 -23.46 -3.71 23.72
C TRP A 389 -23.88 -3.88 25.18
N ASP A 390 -24.02 -5.13 25.63
CA ASP A 390 -24.23 -5.43 27.04
C ASP A 390 -22.90 -5.27 27.79
N MET A 391 -22.67 -4.05 28.30
CA MET A 391 -21.44 -3.64 28.98
C MET A 391 -21.36 -4.17 30.41
N LYS A 392 -20.90 -5.42 30.55
CA LYS A 392 -20.58 -6.03 31.85
C LYS A 392 -19.38 -5.35 32.51
N PRO A 393 -19.24 -5.43 33.85
CA PRO A 393 -18.10 -4.84 34.56
C PRO A 393 -16.73 -5.23 33.97
N GLU A 394 -16.56 -6.49 33.59
CA GLU A 394 -15.33 -7.02 32.97
C GLU A 394 -15.04 -6.33 31.62
N LEU A 395 -16.06 -6.15 30.78
CA LEU A 395 -15.93 -5.48 29.48
C LEU A 395 -15.67 -3.98 29.63
N SER A 396 -16.35 -3.31 30.56
CA SER A 396 -16.11 -1.89 30.85
C SER A 396 -14.68 -1.65 31.34
N ILE A 397 -14.14 -2.55 32.19
CA ILE A 397 -12.75 -2.50 32.64
C ILE A 397 -11.80 -2.76 31.47
N ALA A 398 -12.11 -3.74 30.61
CA ALA A 398 -11.30 -4.05 29.45
C ALA A 398 -11.19 -2.88 28.47
N VAL A 399 -12.31 -2.21 28.15
CA VAL A 399 -12.33 -1.01 27.30
C VAL A 399 -11.44 0.09 27.90
N ARG A 400 -11.53 0.31 29.21
CA ARG A 400 -10.69 1.29 29.91
C ARG A 400 -9.19 0.99 29.83
N PHE A 401 -8.80 -0.28 29.95
CA PHE A 401 -7.39 -0.65 29.83
C PHE A 401 -6.91 -0.59 28.39
N ALA A 402 -7.75 -0.99 27.44
CA ALA A 402 -7.44 -0.92 26.02
C ALA A 402 -7.28 0.53 25.55
N GLU A 403 -8.14 1.47 25.98
CA GLU A 403 -7.97 2.90 25.65
C GLU A 403 -6.66 3.46 26.20
N THR A 404 -6.25 3.03 27.40
CA THR A 404 -5.02 3.49 28.04
C THR A 404 -3.79 2.99 27.26
N ARG A 405 -3.78 1.70 26.92
CA ARG A 405 -2.69 1.10 26.12
C ARG A 405 -2.60 1.71 24.73
N LEU A 406 -3.75 1.96 24.09
CA LEU A 406 -3.81 2.60 22.79
C LEU A 406 -3.27 4.03 22.86
N ALA A 407 -3.68 4.80 23.88
CA ALA A 407 -3.17 6.14 24.11
C ALA A 407 -1.64 6.11 24.28
N ASP A 408 -1.12 5.26 25.17
CA ASP A 408 0.33 5.11 25.37
C ASP A 408 1.05 4.74 24.06
N LEU A 409 0.46 3.86 23.25
CA LEU A 409 1.03 3.45 21.98
C LEU A 409 1.04 4.59 20.95
N ILE A 410 -0.03 5.41 20.90
CA ILE A 410 -0.08 6.59 20.04
C ILE A 410 0.96 7.61 20.49
N GLU A 411 1.01 7.92 21.79
CA GLU A 411 1.97 8.88 22.34
C GLU A 411 3.42 8.41 22.10
N GLN A 412 3.69 7.11 22.10
CA GLN A 412 5.02 6.54 21.80
C GLN A 412 5.48 6.73 20.35
N ASN A 413 4.57 7.04 19.42
CA ASN A 413 4.88 7.17 18.01
C ASN A 413 4.81 8.64 17.56
N GLU A 414 5.74 9.02 16.68
CA GLU A 414 5.76 10.33 16.04
C GLU A 414 5.60 10.19 14.53
N PHE A 415 4.95 11.18 13.91
CA PHE A 415 4.71 11.25 12.48
C PHE A 415 5.26 12.55 11.91
N GLN A 416 5.93 12.47 10.76
CA GLN A 416 6.34 13.63 9.98
C GLN A 416 6.13 13.36 8.51
N CYS A 417 5.76 14.39 7.77
CA CYS A 417 5.57 14.30 6.33
C CYS A 417 6.46 15.29 5.60
N LEU A 418 6.87 14.92 4.39
CA LEU A 418 7.57 15.77 3.45
C LEU A 418 6.82 15.79 2.12
N ASP A 419 6.25 16.95 1.78
CA ASP A 419 5.72 17.25 0.46
C ASP A 419 6.77 18.00 -0.36
N PHE A 420 7.66 17.25 -1.00
CA PHE A 420 8.78 17.79 -1.75
C PHE A 420 8.34 18.21 -3.16
N GLY A 421 7.92 19.47 -3.31
CA GLY A 421 7.43 20.04 -4.57
C GLY A 421 8.51 20.56 -5.53
N THR A 422 9.79 20.25 -5.30
CA THR A 422 10.89 20.87 -6.05
C THR A 422 11.22 20.16 -7.37
N TYR A 423 11.02 18.84 -7.40
CA TYR A 423 11.08 17.97 -8.58
C TYR A 423 10.51 16.59 -8.24
N GLY A 424 10.16 15.82 -9.26
CA GLY A 424 9.71 14.44 -9.12
C GLY A 424 10.35 13.52 -10.16
N LYS A 425 9.58 12.51 -10.56
CA LYS A 425 9.95 11.49 -11.54
C LYS A 425 10.61 12.07 -12.79
N ASN A 426 10.01 13.10 -13.40
CA ASN A 426 10.46 13.65 -14.69
C ASN A 426 11.90 14.16 -14.64
N PHE A 427 12.26 14.84 -13.54
CA PHE A 427 13.64 15.28 -13.34
C PHE A 427 14.59 14.09 -13.12
N ILE A 428 14.20 13.15 -12.27
CA ILE A 428 15.07 12.02 -11.89
C ILE A 428 15.38 11.16 -13.11
N THR A 429 14.37 10.85 -13.94
CA THR A 429 14.54 10.09 -15.19
C THR A 429 15.37 10.88 -16.20
N SER A 430 15.17 12.20 -16.34
CA SER A 430 15.98 13.05 -17.22
C SER A 430 17.47 13.05 -16.86
N MET A 431 17.79 12.81 -15.59
CA MET A 431 19.16 12.69 -15.08
C MET A 431 19.72 11.27 -15.17
N GLY A 432 18.95 10.32 -15.73
CA GLY A 432 19.39 8.96 -16.00
C GLY A 432 19.33 8.00 -14.82
N PHE A 433 18.43 8.24 -13.85
CA PHE A 433 18.21 7.38 -12.69
C PHE A 433 16.82 6.74 -12.71
N SER A 434 16.71 5.52 -12.16
CA SER A 434 15.42 5.00 -11.72
C SER A 434 14.90 5.87 -10.56
N PRO A 435 13.67 6.38 -10.63
CA PRO A 435 13.05 7.18 -9.56
C PRO A 435 13.06 6.48 -8.21
N ASP A 436 12.68 5.20 -8.20
CA ASP A 436 12.61 4.40 -6.97
C ASP A 436 13.99 4.21 -6.33
N ALA A 437 14.96 3.73 -7.12
CA ALA A 437 16.34 3.56 -6.66
C ALA A 437 16.96 4.87 -6.15
N TYR A 438 16.66 5.99 -6.82
CA TYR A 438 17.13 7.31 -6.41
C TYR A 438 16.59 7.73 -5.04
N VAL A 439 15.30 7.50 -4.78
CA VAL A 439 14.67 7.82 -3.50
C VAL A 439 15.14 6.87 -2.40
N GLN A 440 15.30 5.58 -2.69
CA GLN A 440 15.90 4.63 -1.75
C GLN A 440 17.31 5.05 -1.32
N MET A 441 18.15 5.49 -2.26
CA MET A 441 19.48 6.03 -1.94
C MET A 441 19.40 7.35 -1.18
N ALA A 442 18.36 8.15 -1.38
CA ALA A 442 18.11 9.35 -0.57
C ALA A 442 17.88 9.01 0.91
N PHE A 443 17.12 7.96 1.21
CA PHE A 443 16.95 7.48 2.58
C PHE A 443 18.27 7.03 3.20
N GLN A 444 19.09 6.28 2.45
CA GLN A 444 20.40 5.84 2.92
C GLN A 444 21.33 7.03 3.21
N ALA A 445 21.36 8.02 2.31
CA ALA A 445 22.19 9.21 2.47
C ALA A 445 21.75 10.07 3.65
N ALA A 446 20.44 10.28 3.83
CA ALA A 446 19.89 11.04 4.94
C ALA A 446 20.16 10.34 6.29
N TYR A 447 19.93 9.02 6.35
CA TYR A 447 20.18 8.24 7.56
C TYR A 447 21.67 8.24 7.93
N TYR A 448 22.56 7.96 6.97
CA TYR A 448 24.00 7.97 7.20
C TYR A 448 24.50 9.36 7.63
N GLY A 449 23.99 10.43 7.02
CA GLY A 449 24.33 11.80 7.40
C GLY A 449 23.95 12.15 8.84
N LEU A 450 22.89 11.54 9.36
CA LEU A 450 22.40 11.78 10.72
C LEU A 450 23.08 10.88 11.76
N TYR A 451 23.27 9.59 11.44
CA TYR A 451 23.69 8.57 12.41
C TYR A 451 25.12 8.05 12.20
N GLY A 452 25.78 8.38 11.08
CA GLY A 452 27.14 7.96 10.78
C GLY A 452 27.31 6.45 10.53
N ARG A 453 26.22 5.73 10.32
CA ARG A 453 26.18 4.27 10.10
C ARG A 453 25.06 3.89 9.14
N VAL A 454 25.16 2.69 8.58
CA VAL A 454 24.09 2.05 7.82
C VAL A 454 23.41 0.99 8.68
N GLU A 455 22.14 0.73 8.40
CA GLU A 455 21.33 -0.25 9.14
C GLU A 455 20.44 -1.04 8.19
N CYS A 456 19.93 -2.18 8.65
CA CYS A 456 19.11 -3.06 7.82
C CYS A 456 17.88 -2.30 7.29
N THR A 457 17.73 -2.32 5.96
CA THR A 457 16.63 -1.69 5.23
C THR A 457 15.83 -2.76 4.49
N TYR A 458 14.51 -2.58 4.46
CA TYR A 458 13.58 -3.46 3.74
C TYR A 458 12.74 -2.64 2.77
N GLU A 459 12.57 -3.15 1.55
CA GLU A 459 11.58 -2.69 0.59
C GLU A 459 10.85 -3.90 -0.01
N PRO A 460 9.51 -3.86 -0.18
CA PRO A 460 8.78 -4.96 -0.80
C PRO A 460 8.92 -4.96 -2.34
N ALA A 461 9.17 -6.14 -2.91
CA ALA A 461 8.97 -6.43 -4.33
C ALA A 461 7.74 -7.32 -4.52
N MET A 462 6.83 -6.94 -5.42
CA MET A 462 5.64 -7.73 -5.73
C MET A 462 6.00 -9.01 -6.50
N THR A 463 5.39 -10.14 -6.13
CA THR A 463 5.54 -11.43 -6.84
C THR A 463 4.24 -11.93 -7.47
N LYS A 464 3.27 -11.03 -7.72
CA LYS A 464 1.96 -11.37 -8.30
C LYS A 464 2.01 -11.87 -9.74
N PHE A 465 3.16 -11.85 -10.41
CA PHE A 465 3.37 -12.59 -11.65
C PHE A 465 3.23 -14.11 -11.49
N TYR A 466 3.22 -14.60 -10.24
CA TYR A 466 3.03 -15.99 -9.89
C TYR A 466 1.67 -16.21 -9.22
N LEU A 467 1.10 -17.39 -9.41
CA LEU A 467 -0.13 -17.83 -8.75
C LEU A 467 0.06 -17.76 -7.23
N HIS A 468 -0.82 -17.01 -6.55
CA HIS A 468 -0.73 -16.77 -5.10
C HIS A 468 0.60 -16.16 -4.65
N GLY A 469 1.25 -15.39 -5.54
CA GLY A 469 2.39 -14.56 -5.19
C GLY A 469 2.02 -13.49 -4.17
N ARG A 470 2.90 -13.29 -3.18
CA ARG A 470 2.84 -12.22 -2.18
C ARG A 470 3.93 -11.20 -2.47
N THR A 471 4.89 -11.05 -1.57
CA THR A 471 6.04 -10.15 -1.68
C THR A 471 7.35 -10.88 -1.44
N GLU A 472 8.44 -10.39 -2.04
CA GLU A 472 9.83 -10.68 -1.69
C GLU A 472 10.48 -9.42 -1.09
N ALA A 473 11.58 -9.56 -0.35
CA ALA A 473 12.32 -8.44 0.22
C ALA A 473 13.47 -7.98 -0.71
N VAL A 474 13.41 -6.72 -1.16
CA VAL A 474 14.58 -6.01 -1.66
C VAL A 474 15.37 -5.50 -0.46
N ARG A 475 16.69 -5.67 -0.50
CA ARG A 475 17.64 -5.17 0.52
C ARG A 475 18.44 -4.00 -0.07
N PRO A 476 18.06 -2.73 0.19
CA PRO A 476 18.70 -1.57 -0.42
C PRO A 476 20.13 -1.31 0.05
N VAL A 477 20.50 -1.81 1.23
CA VAL A 477 21.87 -1.68 1.75
C VAL A 477 22.77 -2.73 1.11
N THR A 478 23.56 -2.28 0.14
CA THR A 478 24.62 -3.05 -0.53
C THR A 478 25.98 -2.38 -0.37
N ASP A 479 27.07 -3.07 -0.72
CA ASP A 479 28.42 -2.47 -0.77
C ASP A 479 28.46 -1.17 -1.59
N GLU A 480 27.74 -1.12 -2.72
CA GLU A 480 27.62 0.05 -3.57
C GLU A 480 26.89 1.21 -2.88
N SER A 481 25.81 0.92 -2.15
CA SER A 481 25.08 1.93 -1.36
C SER A 481 25.95 2.50 -0.22
N VAL A 482 26.74 1.65 0.45
CA VAL A 482 27.66 2.06 1.52
C VAL A 482 28.76 2.94 0.95
N ASN A 483 29.36 2.53 -0.16
CA ASN A 483 30.36 3.33 -0.87
C ASN A 483 29.78 4.68 -1.32
N PHE A 484 28.53 4.70 -1.80
CA PHE A 484 27.85 5.93 -2.16
C PHE A 484 27.70 6.88 -0.97
N VAL A 485 27.11 6.45 0.15
CA VAL A 485 26.86 7.36 1.27
C VAL A 485 28.17 7.86 1.90
N GLN A 486 29.19 7.01 2.00
CA GLN A 486 30.53 7.40 2.48
C GLN A 486 31.20 8.40 1.52
N THR A 487 31.12 8.16 0.21
CA THR A 487 31.68 9.07 -0.80
C THR A 487 30.96 10.42 -0.80
N PHE A 488 29.63 10.39 -0.67
CA PHE A 488 28.79 11.59 -0.67
C PHE A 488 29.08 12.51 0.52
N TRP A 489 29.20 11.94 1.73
CA TRP A 489 29.48 12.70 2.95
C TRP A 489 30.97 13.01 3.17
N GLY A 490 31.87 12.34 2.46
CA GLY A 490 33.29 12.67 2.44
C GLY A 490 33.65 13.89 1.57
N ASP A 491 34.88 14.38 1.74
CA ASP A 491 35.47 15.44 0.91
C ASP A 491 35.95 14.86 -0.44
N ASN A 492 34.98 14.53 -1.30
CA ASN A 492 35.22 13.95 -2.61
C ASN A 492 34.76 14.89 -3.74
N PRO A 493 35.41 14.85 -4.92
CA PRO A 493 34.92 15.53 -6.11
C PRO A 493 33.50 15.13 -6.49
N VAL A 494 32.72 16.07 -7.01
CA VAL A 494 31.33 15.88 -7.46
C VAL A 494 31.17 14.68 -8.39
N ASP A 495 32.07 14.51 -9.35
CA ASP A 495 31.96 13.43 -10.35
C ASP A 495 32.02 12.04 -9.67
N LYS A 496 32.89 11.87 -8.66
CA LYS A 496 32.95 10.63 -7.87
C LYS A 496 31.67 10.38 -7.07
N LYS A 497 31.06 11.44 -6.51
CA LYS A 497 29.78 11.31 -5.78
C LYS A 497 28.66 10.83 -6.71
N LEU A 498 28.61 11.36 -7.94
CA LEU A 498 27.61 10.98 -8.93
C LEU A 498 27.83 9.57 -9.49
N ASP A 499 29.09 9.18 -9.73
CA ASP A 499 29.43 7.81 -10.16
C ASP A 499 29.03 6.78 -9.10
N ALA A 500 29.31 7.07 -7.83
CA ALA A 500 28.93 6.21 -6.72
C ALA A 500 27.39 6.10 -6.58
N LEU A 501 26.66 7.21 -6.68
CA LEU A 501 25.20 7.21 -6.69
C LEU A 501 24.65 6.35 -7.83
N LYS A 502 25.22 6.49 -9.04
CA LYS A 502 24.79 5.73 -10.23
C LYS A 502 25.02 4.24 -10.04
N ALA A 503 26.16 3.83 -9.51
CA ALA A 503 26.46 2.43 -9.21
C ALA A 503 25.48 1.85 -8.18
N ALA A 504 25.19 2.60 -7.11
CA ALA A 504 24.24 2.19 -6.08
C ALA A 504 22.82 2.03 -6.63
N CYS A 505 22.33 3.00 -7.43
CA CYS A 505 21.03 2.91 -8.07
C CYS A 505 20.93 1.73 -9.05
N GLN A 506 21.98 1.47 -9.84
CA GLN A 506 22.03 0.33 -10.76
C GLN A 506 21.99 -1.00 -10.03
N LYS A 507 22.69 -1.11 -8.89
CA LYS A 507 22.63 -2.30 -8.04
C LYS A 507 21.24 -2.50 -7.45
N HIS A 508 20.61 -1.44 -6.96
CA HIS A 508 19.25 -1.49 -6.43
C HIS A 508 18.27 -2.01 -7.48
N VAL A 509 18.28 -1.43 -8.68
CA VAL A 509 17.48 -1.88 -9.83
C VAL A 509 17.68 -3.38 -10.12
N ALA A 510 18.94 -3.85 -10.16
CA ALA A 510 19.24 -5.25 -10.43
C ALA A 510 18.70 -6.18 -9.32
N ASN A 511 18.77 -5.75 -8.06
CA ASN A 511 18.22 -6.48 -6.92
C ASN A 511 16.68 -6.51 -6.99
N THR A 512 16.02 -5.40 -7.29
CA THR A 512 14.56 -5.32 -7.45
C THR A 512 14.06 -6.27 -8.54
N ARG A 513 14.68 -6.28 -9.72
CA ARG A 513 14.35 -7.24 -10.80
C ARG A 513 14.52 -8.70 -10.39
N THR A 514 15.52 -8.99 -9.56
CA THR A 514 15.72 -10.34 -9.02
C THR A 514 14.58 -10.72 -8.08
N CYS A 515 14.23 -9.83 -7.14
CA CYS A 515 13.22 -10.10 -6.13
C CYS A 515 11.82 -10.22 -6.74
N ALA A 516 11.50 -9.39 -7.75
CA ALA A 516 10.24 -9.49 -8.51
C ALA A 516 10.06 -10.84 -9.24
N LYS A 517 11.18 -11.51 -9.59
CA LYS A 517 11.19 -12.88 -10.14
C LYS A 517 11.16 -13.96 -9.05
N ALA A 518 10.86 -13.58 -7.80
CA ALA A 518 10.90 -14.44 -6.61
C ALA A 518 12.25 -15.16 -6.44
N GLN A 519 13.36 -14.48 -6.74
CA GLN A 519 14.73 -15.00 -6.59
C GLN A 519 15.52 -14.30 -5.47
N GLY A 520 14.82 -13.65 -4.54
CA GLY A 520 15.42 -13.12 -3.32
C GLY A 520 15.82 -14.23 -2.34
N CYS A 521 16.43 -13.85 -1.23
CA CYS A 521 16.80 -14.80 -0.17
C CYS A 521 15.75 -14.91 0.94
N ASP A 522 15.08 -13.81 1.27
CA ASP A 522 14.34 -13.68 2.53
C ASP A 522 13.18 -14.66 2.65
N ARG A 523 12.29 -14.72 1.64
CA ARG A 523 11.15 -15.66 1.68
C ARG A 523 11.59 -17.10 1.66
N HIS A 524 12.65 -17.42 0.91
CA HIS A 524 13.17 -18.78 0.85
C HIS A 524 13.78 -19.21 2.19
N MET A 525 14.64 -18.38 2.79
CA MET A 525 15.24 -18.68 4.09
C MET A 525 14.19 -18.78 5.19
N TYR A 526 13.18 -17.89 5.18
CA TYR A 526 12.05 -17.96 6.11
C TYR A 526 11.23 -19.24 5.94
N ALA A 527 10.99 -19.70 4.70
CA ALA A 527 10.29 -20.95 4.46
C ALA A 527 11.08 -22.16 5.00
N LEU A 528 12.40 -22.20 4.83
CA LEU A 528 13.26 -23.25 5.37
C LEU A 528 13.23 -23.26 6.91
N TYR A 529 13.27 -22.08 7.53
CA TYR A 529 13.11 -21.92 8.98
C TYR A 529 11.76 -22.47 9.45
N CYS A 530 10.66 -22.10 8.80
CA CYS A 530 9.32 -22.60 9.14
C CYS A 530 9.21 -24.12 8.99
N VAL A 531 9.80 -24.69 7.94
CA VAL A 531 9.83 -26.15 7.72
C VAL A 531 10.61 -26.84 8.83
N TRP A 532 11.75 -26.27 9.26
CA TRP A 532 12.50 -26.76 10.41
C TRP A 532 11.65 -26.72 11.68
N GLN A 533 11.01 -25.58 11.99
CA GLN A 533 10.14 -25.45 13.17
C GLN A 533 9.03 -26.51 13.18
N LYS A 534 8.28 -26.65 12.07
CA LYS A 534 7.20 -27.65 11.97
C LYS A 534 7.71 -29.08 12.15
N TYR A 535 8.91 -29.39 11.65
CA TYR A 535 9.50 -30.72 11.81
C TYR A 535 9.87 -31.00 13.26
N VAL A 536 10.44 -30.01 13.94
CA VAL A 536 10.79 -30.10 15.36
C VAL A 536 9.53 -30.25 16.23
N ASP A 537 8.50 -29.44 16.00
CA ASP A 537 7.23 -29.50 16.73
C ASP A 537 6.50 -30.83 16.49
N GLY A 538 6.49 -31.32 15.24
CA GLY A 538 5.94 -32.62 14.88
C GLY A 538 6.62 -33.77 15.62
N PHE A 539 7.94 -33.74 15.75
CA PHE A 539 8.72 -34.75 16.46
C PHE A 539 8.43 -34.75 17.98
N TYR A 540 8.27 -33.59 18.60
CA TYR A 540 7.88 -33.50 20.01
C TYR A 540 6.44 -33.94 20.25
N SER A 541 5.53 -33.67 19.31
CA SER A 541 4.14 -34.16 19.39
C SER A 541 4.08 -35.70 19.32
N ASP A 542 4.89 -36.33 18.46
CA ASP A 542 5.00 -37.78 18.30
C ASP A 542 5.72 -38.45 19.48
N MET A 543 6.66 -37.75 20.14
CA MET A 543 7.26 -38.21 21.39
C MET A 543 6.29 -38.10 22.58
N SER A 544 5.42 -37.08 22.61
CA SER A 544 4.43 -36.90 23.67
C SER A 544 3.25 -37.89 23.58
N SER A 545 2.96 -38.39 22.37
CA SER A 545 1.96 -39.44 22.12
C SER A 545 2.52 -40.86 22.24
N GLY A 546 3.84 -41.01 22.45
CA GLY A 546 4.56 -42.28 22.49
C GLY A 546 4.51 -43.08 23.79
N GLU A 547 3.84 -42.59 24.84
CA GLU A 547 3.61 -43.34 26.09
C GLU A 547 2.12 -43.47 26.43
N SER A 548 1.41 -44.33 25.69
CA SER A 548 0.36 -45.21 26.24
C SER A 548 -0.21 -46.12 25.15
N TYR A 549 0.31 -47.33 25.04
CA TYR A 549 -0.45 -48.45 24.47
C TYR A 549 -1.49 -48.89 25.50
N GLY A 550 -2.76 -48.62 25.22
CA GLY A 550 -3.90 -49.08 26.00
C GLY A 550 -5.21 -48.80 25.28
N THR A 551 -5.66 -49.74 24.47
CA THR A 551 -6.93 -49.76 23.73
C THR A 551 -8.15 -49.50 24.64
N SER A 552 -9.05 -48.57 24.27
CA SER A 552 -10.52 -48.65 24.50
C SER A 552 -11.28 -47.47 23.85
N SER A 553 -12.36 -47.80 23.12
CA SER A 553 -13.38 -46.91 22.56
C SER A 553 -14.31 -46.28 23.62
N PRO A 554 -15.15 -45.27 23.26
CA PRO A 554 -15.76 -44.34 24.21
C PRO A 554 -17.10 -44.84 24.77
N ARG A 555 -17.36 -44.59 26.07
CA ARG A 555 -18.71 -44.61 26.67
C ARG A 555 -18.84 -43.64 27.87
N ASP A 556 -19.86 -42.81 27.75
CA ASP A 556 -20.74 -42.09 28.69
C ASP A 556 -20.52 -42.08 30.23
N ALA A 557 -20.88 -40.89 30.76
CA ALA A 557 -21.67 -40.62 31.99
C ALA A 557 -20.97 -40.17 33.29
N LEU A 558 -21.22 -38.89 33.63
CA LEU A 558 -21.77 -38.33 34.88
C LEU A 558 -21.25 -38.84 36.25
N SER A 559 -20.67 -37.95 37.05
CA SER A 559 -21.27 -37.37 38.29
C SER A 559 -20.23 -36.70 39.22
N ASP A 560 -20.61 -35.52 39.75
CA ASP A 560 -20.42 -34.94 41.09
C ASP A 560 -19.21 -35.38 41.96
N SER A 561 -18.48 -34.54 42.69
CA SER A 561 -18.90 -33.43 43.56
C SER A 561 -17.68 -32.82 44.30
N GLU A 562 -17.85 -31.56 44.73
CA GLU A 562 -17.31 -30.89 45.94
C GLU A 562 -15.87 -30.28 45.99
N GLU A 563 -15.90 -28.94 46.19
CA GLU A 563 -14.88 -27.95 46.61
C GLU A 563 -14.49 -28.07 48.12
N PRO A 564 -13.77 -27.09 48.77
CA PRO A 564 -12.50 -26.39 48.46
C PRO A 564 -11.53 -26.33 49.68
N SER A 565 -10.29 -25.83 49.50
CA SER A 565 -9.52 -25.26 50.64
C SER A 565 -8.52 -24.15 50.25
N ILE A 566 -8.92 -22.90 50.55
CA ILE A 566 -8.29 -21.86 51.40
C ILE A 566 -6.74 -21.65 51.34
N VAL A 567 -6.38 -20.50 50.75
CA VAL A 567 -5.29 -19.49 50.97
C VAL A 567 -3.97 -19.83 51.69
N SER A 568 -2.86 -19.39 51.08
CA SER A 568 -1.82 -18.59 51.75
C SER A 568 -0.90 -17.84 50.77
N ASP A 569 -0.83 -16.54 51.04
CA ASP A 569 0.01 -15.41 50.58
C ASP A 569 1.51 -15.68 50.28
N GLY A 570 2.12 -14.85 49.41
CA GLY A 570 3.59 -14.71 49.33
C GLY A 570 4.24 -14.33 47.99
N ALA A 571 4.33 -13.02 47.70
CA ALA A 571 5.40 -12.32 46.96
C ALA A 571 6.03 -12.94 45.69
N VAL A 572 5.70 -12.39 44.51
CA VAL A 572 6.40 -12.66 43.24
C VAL A 572 7.52 -11.62 43.03
N GLN A 573 8.76 -12.02 43.26
CA GLN A 573 9.96 -11.32 42.78
C GLN A 573 10.20 -11.64 41.31
N VAL A 574 10.30 -10.60 40.49
CA VAL A 574 10.65 -10.64 39.07
C VAL A 574 12.12 -11.02 38.92
N ALA A 575 12.41 -12.20 38.36
CA ALA A 575 13.76 -12.62 38.00
C ALA A 575 13.88 -12.89 36.49
N ARG A 576 14.59 -11.99 35.80
CA ARG A 576 15.15 -12.17 34.45
C ARG A 576 16.25 -13.24 34.49
N PRO A 577 16.32 -14.21 33.54
CA PRO A 577 17.51 -15.05 33.44
C PRO A 577 18.51 -14.44 32.46
N MET A 578 19.57 -13.83 33.00
CA MET A 578 20.85 -13.70 32.29
C MET A 578 21.54 -15.07 32.26
N ARG A 579 21.90 -15.56 31.07
CA ARG A 579 22.73 -16.77 30.93
C ARG A 579 24.21 -16.40 31.06
N GLY A 580 24.82 -16.83 32.17
CA GLY A 580 26.27 -16.83 32.38
C GLY A 580 26.94 -18.06 31.78
N ARG A 581 28.17 -17.86 31.29
CA ARG A 581 29.14 -18.89 30.87
C ARG A 581 29.46 -19.85 32.03
N GLY A 582 29.43 -21.15 31.74
CA GLY A 582 30.01 -22.20 32.58
C GLY A 582 30.59 -23.28 31.69
N ASP A 583 31.91 -23.41 31.74
CA ASP A 583 32.72 -24.44 31.08
C ASP A 583 32.79 -25.66 32.00
N SER A 584 32.50 -26.87 31.49
CA SER A 584 32.78 -28.13 32.17
C SER A 584 32.76 -29.30 31.18
N THR A 585 33.92 -29.92 31.08
CA THR A 585 34.26 -31.10 30.28
C THR A 585 33.60 -32.37 30.84
N GLY A 586 33.03 -33.19 29.95
CA GLY A 586 32.44 -34.48 30.34
C GLY A 586 31.97 -35.28 29.12
N SER A 587 32.89 -36.00 28.49
CA SER A 587 32.60 -36.92 27.38
C SER A 587 31.67 -38.06 27.82
N ARG A 588 30.46 -38.10 27.26
CA ARG A 588 29.69 -39.33 27.02
C ARG A 588 28.97 -39.22 25.68
N SER A 589 29.51 -39.96 24.71
CA SER A 589 28.84 -40.30 23.45
C SER A 589 27.47 -40.91 23.74
N ARG A 590 26.42 -40.18 23.39
CA ARG A 590 25.06 -40.70 23.18
C ARG A 590 24.53 -40.03 21.92
N THR A 591 24.52 -40.81 20.85
CA THR A 591 23.80 -40.55 19.61
C THR A 591 22.30 -40.46 19.90
N SER A 592 21.83 -39.25 20.17
CA SER A 592 20.43 -38.84 20.05
C SER A 592 20.45 -37.48 19.40
N SER A 593 19.96 -37.38 18.17
CA SER A 593 19.76 -36.12 17.47
C SER A 593 18.72 -35.27 18.20
N ASN A 594 19.12 -34.60 19.28
CA ASN A 594 18.47 -33.37 19.69
C ASN A 594 18.72 -32.40 18.54
N GLN A 595 17.71 -32.17 17.69
CA GLN A 595 17.85 -31.31 16.53
C GLN A 595 18.00 -29.86 17.00
N GLU A 596 19.25 -29.46 17.22
CA GLU A 596 19.63 -28.09 17.53
C GLU A 596 19.26 -27.17 16.36
N LEU A 597 18.95 -25.91 16.68
CA LEU A 597 18.67 -24.87 15.69
C LEU A 597 19.81 -24.81 14.66
N PRO A 598 19.54 -24.93 13.35
CA PRO A 598 20.59 -24.88 12.33
C PRO A 598 21.42 -23.61 12.48
N LEU A 599 22.74 -23.73 12.35
CA LEU A 599 23.67 -22.63 12.67
C LEU A 599 23.37 -21.34 11.89
N LEU A 600 22.86 -21.43 10.67
CA LEU A 600 22.44 -20.27 9.89
C LEU A 600 21.37 -19.44 10.62
N PHE A 601 20.39 -20.10 11.24
CA PHE A 601 19.29 -19.45 11.97
C PHE A 601 19.67 -19.08 13.41
N ALA A 602 20.72 -19.71 13.97
CA ALA A 602 21.29 -19.37 15.27
C ALA A 602 22.32 -18.22 15.20
N ASP A 603 22.81 -17.89 13.99
CA ASP A 603 23.79 -16.85 13.76
C ASP A 603 23.19 -15.44 13.93
N SER A 604 24.01 -14.51 14.42
CA SER A 604 23.64 -13.09 14.58
C SER A 604 23.26 -12.40 13.26
N GLY A 605 23.71 -12.91 12.12
CA GLY A 605 23.28 -12.45 10.80
C GLY A 605 21.78 -12.65 10.57
N TRP A 606 21.19 -13.72 11.11
CA TRP A 606 19.77 -13.99 10.97
C TRP A 606 18.95 -12.91 11.67
N ASP A 607 19.29 -12.61 12.93
CA ASP A 607 18.66 -11.54 13.70
C ASP A 607 18.85 -10.16 13.05
N LYS A 608 20.06 -9.91 12.52
CA LYS A 608 20.40 -8.64 11.86
C LYS A 608 19.59 -8.40 10.59
N LEU A 609 19.34 -9.44 9.77
CA LEU A 609 18.54 -9.30 8.55
C LEU A 609 17.03 -9.22 8.86
N ASN A 610 16.57 -9.84 9.94
CA ASN A 610 15.17 -9.79 10.38
C ASN A 610 14.84 -8.54 11.21
N THR A 611 15.83 -7.80 11.70
CA THR A 611 15.64 -6.52 12.42
C THR A 611 15.72 -5.34 11.45
N THR A 612 14.60 -5.01 10.82
CA THR A 612 14.53 -3.89 9.86
C THR A 612 14.46 -2.55 10.59
N VAL A 613 15.48 -1.70 10.43
CA VAL A 613 15.52 -0.35 10.99
C VAL A 613 14.87 0.66 10.05
N LEU A 614 15.08 0.55 8.74
CA LEU A 614 14.37 1.37 7.76
C LEU A 614 13.42 0.46 6.97
N SER A 615 12.14 0.49 7.33
CA SER A 615 11.11 -0.21 6.56
C SER A 615 10.51 0.78 5.58
N THR A 616 10.66 0.54 4.28
CA THR A 616 10.23 1.46 3.23
C THR A 616 9.22 0.79 2.29
N SER A 617 8.30 1.56 1.72
CA SER A 617 7.38 1.06 0.69
C SER A 617 6.87 2.20 -0.20
N ASN A 618 6.83 1.95 -1.51
CA ASN A 618 6.33 2.85 -2.53
C ASN A 618 4.89 2.50 -2.94
N CYS A 619 4.02 3.50 -3.02
CA CYS A 619 2.61 3.38 -3.45
C CYS A 619 2.23 4.49 -4.44
N GLY A 620 2.91 4.56 -5.59
CA GLY A 620 2.68 5.58 -6.62
C GLY A 620 1.30 5.49 -7.28
N ASN A 621 0.33 6.33 -6.89
CA ASN A 621 -0.96 6.46 -7.58
C ASN A 621 -1.55 7.89 -7.46
N PRO A 622 -2.13 8.48 -8.52
CA PRO A 622 -2.73 9.81 -8.49
C PRO A 622 -3.93 9.98 -7.55
N ALA A 623 -4.59 8.89 -7.14
CA ALA A 623 -5.67 8.92 -6.17
C ALA A 623 -5.19 9.14 -4.73
N LEU A 624 -3.88 9.01 -4.50
CA LEU A 624 -3.28 9.09 -3.17
C LEU A 624 -2.51 10.39 -2.98
N ARG A 625 -2.80 11.05 -1.86
CA ARG A 625 -2.03 12.17 -1.36
C ARG A 625 -0.80 11.67 -0.59
N HIS A 626 -1.00 10.72 0.32
CA HIS A 626 0.04 10.04 1.10
C HIS A 626 -0.30 8.57 1.35
N PHE A 627 0.71 7.83 1.78
CA PHE A 627 0.62 6.47 2.28
C PHE A 627 1.61 6.32 3.43
N GLY A 628 1.29 5.48 4.41
CA GLY A 628 2.20 5.20 5.51
C GLY A 628 1.80 4.01 6.35
N PHE A 629 2.68 3.67 7.28
CA PHE A 629 2.57 2.56 8.23
C PHE A 629 3.50 2.86 9.42
N GLY A 630 3.33 2.17 10.55
CA GLY A 630 4.21 2.33 11.71
C GLY A 630 5.56 1.62 11.54
N PRO A 631 6.56 1.89 12.39
CA PRO A 631 7.86 1.23 12.31
C PRO A 631 7.75 -0.27 12.66
N THR A 632 8.48 -1.12 11.93
CA THR A 632 8.49 -2.58 12.14
C THR A 632 9.46 -3.04 13.22
N SER A 633 10.30 -2.14 13.72
CA SER A 633 11.18 -2.37 14.87
C SER A 633 11.09 -1.21 15.85
N ALA A 634 11.39 -1.46 17.13
CA ALA A 634 11.33 -0.44 18.17
C ALA A 634 12.29 0.75 17.90
N GLU A 635 13.43 0.47 17.26
CA GLU A 635 14.45 1.45 16.92
C GLU A 635 14.34 1.95 15.47
N GLY A 636 13.24 1.65 14.78
CA GLY A 636 13.12 1.83 13.34
C GLY A 636 12.30 3.04 12.90
N PHE A 637 12.22 3.19 11.58
CA PHE A 637 11.36 4.10 10.84
C PHE A 637 10.43 3.30 9.93
N GLY A 638 9.14 3.68 9.91
CA GLY A 638 8.20 3.30 8.85
C GLY A 638 8.13 4.41 7.82
N ILE A 639 8.51 4.15 6.57
CA ILE A 639 8.64 5.15 5.52
C ILE A 639 7.74 4.77 4.34
N GLY A 640 6.58 5.41 4.25
CA GLY A 640 5.73 5.37 3.05
C GLY A 640 6.08 6.51 2.10
N TYR A 641 6.23 6.25 0.81
CA TYR A 641 6.51 7.31 -0.16
C TYR A 641 5.75 7.12 -1.48
N ILE A 642 5.55 8.25 -2.15
CA ILE A 642 4.87 8.36 -3.45
C ILE A 642 5.72 9.27 -4.32
N ILE A 643 6.14 8.76 -5.47
CA ILE A 643 6.89 9.53 -6.46
C ILE A 643 5.89 9.99 -7.53
N LYS A 644 5.60 11.29 -7.56
CA LYS A 644 4.76 11.94 -8.58
C LYS A 644 5.66 12.50 -9.69
N ASP A 645 5.05 12.95 -10.80
CA ASP A 645 5.79 13.47 -11.95
C ASP A 645 6.71 14.65 -11.59
N GLU A 646 6.20 15.58 -10.78
CA GLU A 646 6.86 16.83 -10.41
C GLU A 646 7.12 16.99 -8.90
N SER A 647 6.74 16.00 -8.09
CA SER A 647 6.93 16.03 -6.64
C SER A 647 7.18 14.65 -6.03
N ILE A 648 7.60 14.63 -4.76
CA ILE A 648 7.75 13.41 -3.97
C ILE A 648 7.03 13.65 -2.63
N SER A 649 6.11 12.76 -2.26
CA SER A 649 5.40 12.82 -0.97
C SER A 649 5.87 11.67 -0.09
N ILE A 650 6.28 11.97 1.14
CA ILE A 650 6.88 11.00 2.06
C ILE A 650 6.20 11.13 3.43
N CYS A 651 5.79 10.01 4.01
CA CYS A 651 5.32 9.90 5.38
C CYS A 651 6.32 9.05 6.16
N VAL A 652 6.85 9.59 7.26
CA VAL A 652 7.79 8.91 8.15
C VAL A 652 7.16 8.78 9.53
N SER A 653 7.13 7.56 10.06
CA SER A 653 6.76 7.25 11.43
C SER A 653 7.95 6.65 12.19
N SER A 654 8.01 6.87 13.50
CA SER A 654 8.95 6.13 14.37
C SER A 654 8.46 6.10 15.82
N LYS A 655 9.06 5.25 16.66
CA LYS A 655 8.87 5.30 18.10
C LYS A 655 9.88 6.26 18.74
N HIS A 656 9.47 7.51 18.96
CA HIS A 656 10.25 8.60 19.55
C HIS A 656 11.73 8.66 19.16
N ARG A 657 12.01 9.02 17.90
CA ARG A 657 13.37 9.28 17.41
C ARG A 657 13.54 10.77 17.14
N GLN A 658 14.46 11.11 16.23
CA GLN A 658 14.58 12.45 15.68
C GLN A 658 13.88 12.51 14.32
N THR A 659 12.60 12.08 14.23
CA THR A 659 11.92 11.93 12.93
C THR A 659 11.87 13.22 12.14
N LYS A 660 11.58 14.35 12.81
CA LYS A 660 11.62 15.67 12.17
C LYS A 660 12.99 15.99 11.57
N ARG A 661 14.06 15.70 12.31
CA ARG A 661 15.44 15.94 11.84
C ARG A 661 15.83 15.00 10.71
N PHE A 662 15.35 13.75 10.72
CA PHE A 662 15.55 12.82 9.61
C PHE A 662 14.87 13.33 8.33
N VAL A 663 13.63 13.81 8.44
CA VAL A 663 12.92 14.43 7.31
C VAL A 663 13.63 15.69 6.80
N ASP A 664 14.11 16.56 7.69
CA ASP A 664 14.87 17.76 7.31
C ASP A 664 16.19 17.42 6.62
N ALA A 665 16.87 16.36 7.10
CA ALA A 665 18.10 15.86 6.48
C ALA A 665 17.83 15.28 5.08
N LEU A 666 16.69 14.58 4.91
CA LEU A 666 16.26 14.05 3.63
C LEU A 666 15.94 15.15 2.62
N GLU A 667 15.17 16.16 3.02
CA GLU A 667 14.90 17.33 2.16
C GLU A 667 16.19 18.04 1.77
N SER A 668 17.07 18.28 2.73
CA SER A 668 18.38 18.91 2.50
C SER A 668 19.23 18.10 1.51
N TYR A 669 19.25 16.78 1.66
CA TYR A 669 19.93 15.89 0.73
C TYR A 669 19.34 16.02 -0.69
N LEU A 670 18.01 15.92 -0.85
CA LEU A 670 17.33 16.01 -2.15
C LEU A 670 17.64 17.35 -2.86
N LEU A 671 17.63 18.46 -2.12
CA LEU A 671 18.01 19.76 -2.66
C LEU A 671 19.48 19.81 -3.11
N GLU A 672 20.40 19.27 -2.33
CA GLU A 672 21.83 19.29 -2.67
C GLU A 672 22.14 18.36 -3.85
N ILE A 673 21.60 17.15 -3.90
CA ILE A 673 21.87 16.24 -5.01
C ILE A 673 21.31 16.80 -6.34
N ARG A 674 20.17 17.50 -6.32
CA ARG A 674 19.65 18.23 -7.48
C ARG A 674 20.61 19.33 -7.94
N ARG A 675 21.19 20.09 -6.99
CA ARG A 675 22.18 21.13 -7.27
C ARG A 675 23.42 20.54 -7.94
N ILE A 676 23.94 19.44 -7.39
CA ILE A 676 25.09 18.72 -7.92
C ILE A 676 24.82 18.22 -9.35
N LEU A 677 23.67 17.57 -9.59
CA LEU A 677 23.28 17.05 -10.90
C LEU A 677 23.18 18.16 -11.96
N ARG A 678 22.52 19.28 -11.63
CA ARG A 678 22.40 20.43 -12.55
C ARG A 678 23.74 21.07 -12.91
N LEU A 679 24.67 21.14 -11.96
CA LEU A 679 26.01 21.68 -12.22
C LEU A 679 26.83 20.77 -13.11
N SER A 680 26.71 19.45 -12.94
CA SER A 680 27.39 18.47 -13.80
C SER A 680 26.83 18.46 -15.22
N ASP A 681 25.51 18.50 -15.37
CA ASP A 681 24.86 18.48 -16.69
C ASP A 681 25.19 19.73 -17.53
N ARG A 682 25.29 20.91 -16.90
CA ARG A 682 25.76 22.15 -17.56
C ARG A 682 27.22 22.05 -18.03
N LYS A 683 28.09 21.38 -17.28
CA LYS A 683 29.48 21.15 -17.72
C LYS A 683 29.52 20.19 -18.90
N SER A 684 28.71 19.13 -18.89
CA SER A 684 28.58 18.18 -20.00
C SER A 684 28.08 18.83 -21.29
N SER A 685 27.03 19.68 -21.21
CA SER A 685 26.51 20.40 -22.38
C SER A 685 27.52 21.41 -22.94
N THR A 686 28.23 22.16 -22.07
CA THR A 686 29.28 23.09 -22.49
C THR A 686 30.46 22.36 -23.14
N ALA A 687 30.86 21.20 -22.62
CA ALA A 687 31.91 20.36 -23.19
C ALA A 687 31.51 19.76 -24.55
N LYS A 688 30.24 19.34 -24.72
CA LYS A 688 29.71 18.88 -26.02
C LYS A 688 29.69 20.01 -27.06
N VAL A 689 29.29 21.23 -26.68
CA VAL A 689 29.33 22.40 -27.57
C VAL A 689 30.77 22.78 -27.93
N SER A 690 31.71 22.67 -26.99
CA SER A 690 33.14 22.91 -27.25
C SER A 690 33.73 21.87 -28.20
N ARG A 691 33.44 20.58 -28.01
CA ARG A 691 33.89 19.50 -28.91
C ARG A 691 33.25 19.59 -30.30
N ALA A 692 31.99 20.02 -30.39
CA ALA A 692 31.35 20.28 -31.69
C ALA A 692 32.03 21.44 -32.43
N ARG A 693 32.38 22.53 -31.72
CA ARG A 693 33.15 23.65 -32.27
C ARG A 693 34.57 23.26 -32.67
N GLU A 694 35.25 22.41 -31.88
CA GLU A 694 36.58 21.88 -32.22
C GLU A 694 36.54 20.95 -33.44
N ALA A 695 35.50 20.11 -33.56
CA ALA A 695 35.29 19.24 -34.71
C ALA A 695 34.99 20.02 -36.00
N GLU A 696 34.28 21.15 -35.92
CA GLU A 696 34.10 22.09 -37.05
C GLU A 696 35.42 22.78 -37.45
N SER A 697 36.30 23.07 -36.48
CA SER A 697 37.61 23.68 -36.75
C SER A 697 38.67 22.70 -37.30
N SER A 698 38.39 21.39 -37.27
CA SER A 698 39.34 20.31 -37.61
C SER A 698 39.15 19.73 -39.02
N ARG A 699 38.30 20.31 -39.88
CA ARG A 699 38.11 19.84 -41.25
C ARG A 699 39.25 20.34 -42.17
N PRO A 700 39.97 19.48 -42.89
CA PRO A 700 41.02 19.92 -43.81
C PRO A 700 40.42 20.56 -45.08
N HIS A 701 40.84 21.80 -45.37
CA HIS A 701 40.58 22.46 -46.65
C HIS A 701 41.40 21.81 -47.76
N GLN A 702 40.73 21.23 -48.78
CA GLN A 702 41.32 21.01 -50.11
C GLN A 702 40.84 22.08 -51.09
N SER A 703 41.80 22.58 -51.86
CA SER A 703 41.71 23.71 -52.78
C SER A 703 41.08 23.37 -54.13
N SER A 704 40.27 24.27 -54.69
CA SER A 704 40.37 24.65 -56.10
C SER A 704 39.83 26.07 -56.35
N THR A 705 40.40 26.70 -57.37
CA THR A 705 40.54 28.13 -57.64
C THR A 705 39.36 28.77 -58.38
N SER A 706 38.96 29.99 -58.01
CA SER A 706 38.67 31.10 -58.95
C SER A 706 38.43 32.46 -58.27
N SER A 707 39.23 33.43 -58.70
CA SER A 707 39.11 34.90 -58.73
C SER A 707 38.45 35.76 -57.62
N ARG A 708 39.25 36.78 -57.26
CA ARG A 708 39.03 37.94 -56.38
C ARG A 708 37.79 38.78 -56.73
N LEU A 709 37.16 39.36 -55.69
CA LEU A 709 37.03 40.83 -55.58
C LEU A 709 36.86 41.26 -54.12
N LYS A 710 37.61 42.31 -53.77
CA LYS A 710 37.74 42.91 -52.43
C LYS A 710 36.53 43.80 -52.13
N ASN A 711 36.18 43.96 -50.85
CA ASN A 711 36.33 45.27 -50.23
C ASN A 711 36.38 45.24 -48.69
N ARG A 712 37.23 46.14 -48.18
CA ARG A 712 37.60 46.40 -46.78
C ARG A 712 36.55 47.29 -46.11
N GLY A 713 36.45 47.17 -44.78
CA GLY A 713 36.36 48.34 -43.90
C GLY A 713 35.36 48.27 -42.75
N ARG A 714 35.84 47.84 -41.56
CA ARG A 714 35.97 48.57 -40.27
C ARG A 714 34.84 49.54 -39.77
N PRO A 715 34.77 49.88 -38.47
CA PRO A 715 33.78 49.34 -37.52
C PRO A 715 33.06 50.42 -36.65
N LEU A 716 32.30 49.94 -35.64
CA LEU A 716 32.04 50.52 -34.30
C LEU A 716 30.69 51.22 -33.98
N ILE A 717 30.14 50.73 -32.85
CA ILE A 717 29.47 51.43 -31.73
C ILE A 717 28.00 51.88 -31.90
N GLY A 718 27.17 51.48 -30.92
CA GLY A 718 26.30 52.44 -30.22
C GLY A 718 24.82 52.09 -30.06
N THR A 719 24.44 51.76 -28.82
CA THR A 719 23.28 52.26 -28.05
C THR A 719 21.82 52.05 -28.51
N GLU A 720 21.08 51.39 -27.59
CA GLU A 720 19.74 51.67 -27.04
C GLU A 720 18.51 52.08 -27.89
N HIS A 721 17.39 51.46 -27.45
CA HIS A 721 15.98 51.93 -27.40
C HIS A 721 14.96 51.61 -28.53
N VAL A 722 13.96 50.81 -28.13
CA VAL A 722 12.48 51.09 -28.15
C VAL A 722 11.64 50.84 -29.42
N LYS A 723 10.68 49.90 -29.23
CA LYS A 723 9.29 49.74 -29.76
C LYS A 723 9.01 49.57 -31.26
N GLY A 724 8.05 48.66 -31.52
CA GLY A 724 7.23 48.56 -32.73
C GLY A 724 7.11 47.10 -33.19
N ALA A 725 6.11 46.35 -32.72
CA ALA A 725 4.78 46.17 -33.34
C ALA A 725 4.79 45.25 -34.58
N HIS A 726 4.01 44.16 -34.43
CA HIS A 726 3.34 43.33 -35.44
C HIS A 726 4.07 42.98 -36.74
N THR A 727 4.27 41.68 -36.97
CA THR A 727 3.66 40.94 -38.09
C THR A 727 3.97 39.44 -37.99
N THR A 728 2.95 38.63 -38.20
CA THR A 728 2.96 37.18 -38.42
C THR A 728 3.91 36.77 -39.54
N PRO A 729 4.59 35.62 -39.44
CA PRO A 729 5.05 34.89 -40.62
C PRO A 729 4.29 33.58 -40.81
N ALA A 730 3.95 33.38 -42.08
CA ALA A 730 3.43 32.18 -42.67
C ALA A 730 4.42 31.00 -42.60
N GLU A 731 3.83 29.83 -42.73
CA GLU A 731 4.42 28.50 -42.79
C GLU A 731 5.52 28.38 -43.84
N ALA A 732 6.62 27.74 -43.44
CA ALA A 732 7.51 27.01 -44.34
C ALA A 732 7.91 25.72 -43.65
N HIS A 733 7.28 24.63 -44.10
CA HIS A 733 7.58 23.26 -43.70
C HIS A 733 9.05 22.91 -43.98
N SER A 734 9.76 22.46 -42.94
CA SER A 734 10.85 21.50 -43.11
C SER A 734 10.66 20.39 -42.07
N HIS A 735 10.25 19.22 -42.57
CA HIS A 735 10.15 18.00 -41.80
C HIS A 735 11.57 17.49 -41.50
N SER A 736 11.94 17.43 -40.23
CA SER A 736 12.92 16.46 -39.74
C SER A 736 12.23 15.64 -38.66
N ALA A 737 11.87 14.41 -39.02
CA ALA A 737 11.39 13.39 -38.10
C ALA A 737 12.50 13.09 -37.08
N VAL A 738 12.23 13.40 -35.82
CA VAL A 738 12.96 12.84 -34.70
C VAL A 738 11.98 11.93 -33.99
N ASP A 739 12.29 10.64 -34.06
CA ASP A 739 11.61 9.52 -33.45
C ASP A 739 11.64 9.70 -31.92
N ASP A 740 10.55 10.21 -31.34
CA ASP A 740 10.34 10.31 -29.90
C ASP A 740 9.74 8.98 -29.41
N SER A 741 10.61 7.98 -29.35
CA SER A 741 10.33 6.70 -28.70
C SER A 741 11.45 6.39 -27.70
N MET A 742 11.57 7.22 -26.67
CA MET A 742 12.30 6.82 -25.47
C MET A 742 11.47 5.76 -24.72
N PRO A 743 12.00 4.54 -24.50
CA PRO A 743 11.27 3.53 -23.75
C PRO A 743 11.14 3.98 -22.29
N ALA A 744 9.92 3.91 -21.75
CA ALA A 744 9.68 4.03 -20.33
C ALA A 744 10.61 3.06 -19.58
N SER A 745 11.27 3.51 -18.51
CA SER A 745 12.25 2.69 -17.81
C SER A 745 11.56 1.47 -17.18
N ASP A 746 12.08 0.27 -17.45
CA ASP A 746 11.47 -1.01 -17.05
C ASP A 746 11.33 -1.21 -15.52
N ASP A 747 11.88 -0.30 -14.71
CA ASP A 747 12.06 -0.45 -13.28
C ASP A 747 10.98 0.23 -12.43
N ASP A 748 10.21 1.16 -13.02
CA ASP A 748 9.16 1.92 -12.33
C ASP A 748 7.99 1.06 -11.82
N GLU A 749 7.83 -0.14 -12.39
CA GLU A 749 6.73 -1.07 -12.11
C GLU A 749 7.15 -2.24 -11.19
N LEU A 750 8.45 -2.39 -10.91
CA LEU A 750 9.02 -3.56 -10.21
C LEU A 750 9.42 -3.25 -8.76
N GLY A 751 9.71 -1.98 -8.43
CA GLY A 751 10.00 -1.51 -7.06
C GLY A 751 8.74 -0.94 -6.39
N GLY A 752 8.40 -1.48 -5.21
CA GLY A 752 7.13 -1.19 -4.53
C GLY A 752 5.88 -1.62 -5.32
N TYR A 753 4.72 -1.01 -5.02
CA TYR A 753 3.44 -1.31 -5.70
C TYR A 753 3.31 -0.51 -7.01
N GLY A 754 4.34 -0.67 -7.85
CA GLY A 754 4.58 0.10 -9.07
C GLY A 754 3.35 0.44 -9.90
N PHE A 755 3.35 1.72 -10.29
CA PHE A 755 2.45 2.46 -11.18
C PHE A 755 1.35 1.65 -11.89
N PHE A 756 0.13 1.75 -11.37
CA PHE A 756 -1.07 1.47 -12.15
C PHE A 756 -1.27 2.58 -13.18
N ASP A 757 -1.26 2.20 -14.46
CA ASP A 757 -1.61 3.10 -15.55
C ASP A 757 -3.11 3.47 -15.45
N ALA A 758 -3.38 4.62 -14.82
CA ALA A 758 -4.60 5.40 -15.05
C ALA A 758 -4.69 5.93 -16.50
N GLY A 759 -3.86 5.41 -17.40
CA GLY A 759 -4.01 5.42 -18.84
C GLY A 759 -5.39 4.99 -19.31
N MET A 760 -6.24 4.36 -18.50
CA MET A 760 -7.67 4.27 -18.88
C MET A 760 -8.33 5.65 -19.04
N LEU A 761 -8.03 6.64 -18.20
CA LEU A 761 -8.61 7.99 -18.35
C LEU A 761 -7.92 8.75 -19.48
N LEU A 762 -6.58 8.73 -19.54
CA LEU A 762 -5.81 9.47 -20.56
C LEU A 762 -5.92 8.82 -21.94
N GLN A 763 -5.96 7.49 -22.04
CA GLN A 763 -6.24 6.75 -23.28
C GLN A 763 -7.73 6.79 -23.62
N ALA A 764 -8.68 6.85 -22.69
CA ALA A 764 -10.08 7.11 -23.05
C ALA A 764 -10.26 8.53 -23.63
N LEU A 765 -9.57 9.52 -23.05
CA LEU A 765 -9.54 10.89 -23.58
C LEU A 765 -8.82 10.96 -24.94
N LYS A 766 -7.64 10.34 -25.09
CA LYS A 766 -6.89 10.29 -26.35
C LYS A 766 -7.57 9.44 -27.43
N ALA A 767 -8.18 8.31 -27.07
CA ALA A 767 -8.97 7.47 -27.98
C ALA A 767 -10.23 8.20 -28.44
N ARG A 768 -10.80 9.06 -27.60
CA ARG A 768 -11.92 9.94 -27.98
C ARG A 768 -11.45 11.04 -28.93
N GLU A 769 -10.32 11.69 -28.70
CA GLU A 769 -9.73 12.65 -29.65
C GLU A 769 -9.41 12.01 -31.01
N ALA A 770 -8.85 10.79 -31.01
CA ALA A 770 -8.56 10.04 -32.23
C ALA A 770 -9.84 9.55 -32.95
N THR A 771 -10.90 9.21 -32.21
CA THR A 771 -12.18 8.76 -32.77
C THR A 771 -13.02 9.94 -33.27
N GLU A 772 -12.96 11.09 -32.59
CA GLU A 772 -13.57 12.34 -33.06
C GLU A 772 -12.82 12.87 -34.30
N ALA A 773 -11.49 12.81 -34.34
CA ALA A 773 -10.70 13.15 -35.54
C ALA A 773 -11.06 12.26 -36.74
N ARG A 774 -11.12 10.93 -36.56
CA ARG A 774 -11.51 9.99 -37.64
C ARG A 774 -12.96 10.14 -38.09
N LYS A 775 -13.89 10.49 -37.19
CA LYS A 775 -15.29 10.79 -37.56
C LYS A 775 -15.41 12.10 -38.33
N THR A 776 -14.55 13.08 -38.05
CA THR A 776 -14.54 14.37 -38.74
C THR A 776 -13.90 14.25 -40.12
N GLU A 777 -12.88 13.42 -40.28
CA GLU A 777 -12.28 13.07 -41.58
C GLU A 777 -13.21 12.21 -42.45
N ALA A 778 -13.87 11.20 -41.88
CA ALA A 778 -14.82 10.35 -42.61
C ALA A 778 -16.10 11.11 -43.06
N ALA A 779 -16.54 12.12 -42.29
CA ALA A 779 -17.65 12.99 -42.66
C ALA A 779 -17.29 14.03 -43.75
N ALA A 780 -16.01 14.33 -43.94
CA ALA A 780 -15.53 15.21 -45.01
C ALA A 780 -15.39 14.49 -46.35
N GLU A 781 -15.22 13.16 -46.35
CA GLU A 781 -15.08 12.35 -47.58
C GLU A 781 -16.40 11.81 -48.16
N THR A 782 -17.55 12.01 -47.50
CA THR A 782 -18.86 11.47 -47.94
C THR A 782 -19.97 12.51 -48.05
N ILE A 783 -19.71 13.64 -48.73
CA ILE A 783 -20.77 14.57 -49.15
C ILE A 783 -20.66 14.89 -50.64
N GLU A 784 -21.50 14.23 -51.44
CA GLU A 784 -21.89 14.71 -52.77
C GLU A 784 -22.68 16.02 -52.63
N GLN A 785 -22.37 16.99 -53.50
CA GLN A 785 -22.95 18.32 -53.52
C GLN A 785 -24.44 18.33 -53.91
N PRO A 786 -25.33 19.03 -53.19
CA PRO A 786 -26.66 19.34 -53.69
C PRO A 786 -26.78 20.79 -54.23
N LYS A 787 -27.74 20.95 -55.15
CA LYS A 787 -27.96 22.07 -56.09
C LYS A 787 -28.39 23.40 -55.44
N PRO A 788 -28.25 24.55 -56.14
CA PRO A 788 -28.27 25.90 -55.56
C PRO A 788 -29.65 26.52 -55.24
N SER A 789 -30.71 25.75 -54.98
CA SER A 789 -32.07 26.32 -54.81
C SER A 789 -32.73 26.17 -53.44
N GLU A 790 -32.10 25.54 -52.45
CA GLU A 790 -32.69 25.40 -51.09
C GLU A 790 -32.01 26.24 -49.99
N ARG A 791 -30.88 26.89 -50.29
CA ARG A 791 -30.18 27.76 -49.32
C ARG A 791 -30.94 29.06 -48.98
N ALA A 792 -31.89 29.49 -49.81
CA ALA A 792 -32.63 30.75 -49.60
C ALA A 792 -33.80 30.62 -48.60
N ALA A 793 -34.34 29.41 -48.35
CA ALA A 793 -35.52 29.24 -47.50
C ALA A 793 -35.19 29.07 -46.00
N VAL A 794 -33.98 28.60 -45.67
CA VAL A 794 -33.60 28.28 -44.27
C VAL A 794 -33.03 29.50 -43.54
N GLN A 795 -32.42 30.46 -44.25
CA GLN A 795 -31.90 31.69 -43.65
C GLN A 795 -32.99 32.69 -43.20
N ALA A 796 -34.22 32.56 -43.70
CA ALA A 796 -35.34 33.42 -43.30
C ALA A 796 -36.00 33.01 -41.96
N ARG A 797 -35.83 31.75 -41.51
CA ARG A 797 -36.45 31.26 -40.26
C ARG A 797 -35.58 31.42 -39.00
N ARG A 798 -34.29 31.74 -39.11
CA ARG A 798 -33.36 31.89 -37.96
C ARG A 798 -33.16 33.31 -37.45
N ARG A 799 -33.79 34.33 -38.04
CA ARG A 799 -33.70 35.73 -37.58
C ARG A 799 -34.83 36.17 -36.62
N GLY A 800 -35.71 35.25 -36.19
CA GLY A 800 -36.91 35.59 -35.41
C GLY A 800 -36.80 35.51 -33.88
N ASP A 801 -35.94 34.67 -33.30
CA ASP A 801 -36.08 34.28 -31.88
C ASP A 801 -34.82 34.46 -31.01
N VAL A 802 -33.99 35.47 -31.30
CA VAL A 802 -32.98 35.96 -30.36
C VAL A 802 -33.33 37.38 -29.98
N GLY A 803 -34.24 37.52 -29.01
CA GLY A 803 -34.69 38.84 -28.58
C GLY A 803 -35.73 38.82 -27.48
N LYS A 804 -35.47 38.12 -26.36
CA LYS A 804 -36.02 38.51 -25.04
C LYS A 804 -35.44 37.68 -23.89
N LYS A 805 -34.98 38.43 -22.88
CA LYS A 805 -34.77 38.08 -21.46
C LYS A 805 -33.39 37.57 -21.03
N LEU A 806 -32.50 38.54 -20.83
CA LEU A 806 -31.59 38.63 -19.68
C LEU A 806 -32.10 39.78 -18.81
N ARG A 807 -32.43 39.53 -17.51
CA ARG A 807 -32.01 40.31 -16.32
C ARG A 807 -32.94 40.21 -15.10
N LEU A 808 -32.27 40.06 -13.95
CA LEU A 808 -32.57 40.43 -12.55
C LEU A 808 -33.31 39.40 -11.67
N ALA A 809 -32.55 38.84 -10.73
CA ALA A 809 -32.99 38.52 -9.37
C ALA A 809 -32.49 39.63 -8.45
N GLU A 810 -33.41 40.22 -7.68
CA GLU A 810 -33.18 40.62 -6.29
C GLU A 810 -33.48 39.41 -5.40
#